data_AF-G7ELU7-F1
#
_entry.id   AF-G7ELU7-F1
#
_cell.length_a   1.000
_cell.length_b   1.000
_cell.length_c   1.000
_cell.angle_alpha   90.00
_cell.angle_beta   90.00
_cell.angle_gamma   90.00
#
_symmetry.space_group_name_H-M   'P 1'
#
loop_
_entity.id
_entity.type
_entity.pdbx_description
1 polymer ?
#
loop_
_entity_poly.entity_id
_entity_poly.type
_entity_poly.pdbx_seq_one_letter_code
_entity_poly.pdbx_strand_id
1 'polypeptide(L)'
;MNDLSIGALWVQGGNFTDLSLLSESVRYVYLFDTNVSDFSSLSLLPQLRGFGLWGTDSNDWSFLSSLPQLASLYLNGTNFTDLSLINDANLRRLDLSNSQVTDWLNITEFTLLEDIRLSDTNFSDLTLINNLPLYRLDLSNTLVTNWEPISDFEGLRYAYLRGTSFSDLSLLKLSDSYSGYDIAYTQVSDLSPLFEFAGRSLWVDIDGIPLLDLEQLTTLTELGIQYYGQPASLIDSDGDGIADAIDEDDDNDGMSDEFELLYGFDPLNPNDANSDFDSDGLTNLEEMLLETNPLLDDTDNDGVTDNLDTFPLDATESVDTDNDGIGNNADLDDDNDGISDEDELKLGLDPLDPTDANLAPASVMPFSDTNGDGTADWLKYSLINGNALFSIIDGRDFTELAAYELSDGFDSTSIQLLGDRNNDGVKEIGLFGFNSAVGRYQLAVYNGYTGQGMGTWNWANTLGDVTFEVVGDLTNDSVEEYAITGIHLTNGTKQLFVKNGATKQTYKTFKWPNQWVDAQIVIMSDITNDAVPEVALYGRHERLDKGQLFVYDGANSNNKLDVYNWNKLWNNISLYKMDDIDGDGTIDWGQFGQRKDDGRYQWVVKKGHDKRGVIRTFSWPNDLTDAQPLLLSDRTGDDVKEVALYGKNSSGKLFLRVNDGRLANTRIANYSWPAVWTNEQVMELGDLNNDGTNEVALLGINVNSGKYQLVIKDGRAATEYGRLTLEGDWADLTISSYDVNSDGQADVIVNGVDANTLTRTITVYSGSDLGLLSTSVH
;
A
#
# COMPACT_ATOMS: atom_id res chain seq x y z
N MET A 1 -64.00 50.43 27.07
CA MET A 1 -65.04 49.55 26.47
C MET A 1 -66.00 49.05 27.55
N ASN A 2 -66.46 49.91 28.47
CA ASN A 2 -67.12 49.43 29.70
C ASN A 2 -68.64 49.20 29.56
N ASP A 3 -69.21 49.37 28.37
CA ASP A 3 -70.66 49.24 28.10
C ASP A 3 -71.01 48.25 26.96
N LEU A 4 -70.05 47.44 26.47
CA LEU A 4 -70.30 46.43 25.43
C LEU A 4 -70.31 45.02 26.04
N SER A 5 -71.47 44.36 26.03
CA SER A 5 -71.59 42.94 26.38
C SER A 5 -71.08 42.06 25.23
N ILE A 6 -69.78 41.84 25.16
CA ILE A 6 -69.17 40.95 24.16
C ILE A 6 -69.30 39.51 24.68
N GLY A 7 -69.88 38.61 23.87
CA GLY A 7 -70.01 37.18 24.20
C GLY A 7 -68.85 36.32 23.70
N ALA A 8 -68.16 36.75 22.64
CA ALA A 8 -67.00 36.07 22.08
C ALA A 8 -66.00 37.11 21.55
N LEU A 9 -64.71 36.89 21.77
CA LEU A 9 -63.62 37.71 21.28
C LEU A 9 -62.70 36.87 20.40
N TRP A 10 -62.56 37.23 19.12
CA TRP A 10 -61.63 36.63 18.18
C TRP A 10 -60.64 37.70 17.72
N VAL A 11 -59.34 37.46 17.91
CA VAL A 11 -58.29 38.42 17.54
C VAL A 11 -57.18 37.69 16.80
N GLN A 12 -56.72 38.29 15.69
CA GLN A 12 -55.58 37.80 14.93
C GLN A 12 -54.54 38.92 14.77
N GLY A 13 -53.27 38.60 14.98
CA GLY A 13 -52.12 39.47 14.72
C GLY A 13 -51.54 40.19 15.95
N GLY A 14 -50.24 40.52 15.86
CA GLY A 14 -49.39 40.94 16.98
C GLY A 14 -49.63 42.31 17.62
N ASN A 15 -50.61 43.10 17.17
CA ASN A 15 -50.87 44.43 17.78
C ASN A 15 -51.69 44.36 19.07
N PHE A 16 -52.26 43.19 19.39
CA PHE A 16 -53.05 42.98 20.60
C PHE A 16 -52.17 42.38 21.71
N THR A 17 -52.12 43.04 22.87
CA THR A 17 -51.15 42.74 23.94
C THR A 17 -51.75 42.68 25.35
N ASP A 18 -53.02 43.03 25.55
CA ASP A 18 -53.62 43.14 26.90
C ASP A 18 -55.08 42.64 26.97
N LEU A 19 -55.35 41.77 27.94
CA LEU A 19 -56.65 41.16 28.24
C LEU A 19 -57.34 41.77 29.47
N SER A 20 -56.72 42.74 30.16
CA SER A 20 -57.20 43.31 31.43
C SER A 20 -58.58 43.99 31.35
N LEU A 21 -59.02 44.36 30.15
CA LEU A 21 -60.29 45.05 29.89
C LEU A 21 -61.46 44.10 29.58
N LEU A 22 -61.26 42.78 29.62
CA LEU A 22 -62.34 41.82 29.44
C LEU A 22 -63.35 41.86 30.60
N SER A 23 -64.63 41.68 30.29
CA SER A 23 -65.73 41.74 31.26
C SER A 23 -66.41 40.37 31.47
N GLU A 24 -67.22 40.25 32.52
CA GLU A 24 -67.97 39.03 32.86
C GLU A 24 -68.97 38.55 31.77
N SER A 25 -69.22 39.35 30.72
CA SER A 25 -70.10 38.92 29.61
C SER A 25 -69.43 37.95 28.63
N VAL A 26 -68.11 37.91 28.60
CA VAL A 26 -67.35 37.10 27.63
C VAL A 26 -67.48 35.62 27.98
N ARG A 27 -67.69 34.78 26.97
CA ARG A 27 -67.77 33.32 27.07
C ARG A 27 -66.73 32.61 26.21
N TYR A 28 -66.21 33.26 25.19
CA TYR A 28 -65.22 32.68 24.28
C TYR A 28 -64.10 33.67 24.00
N VAL A 29 -62.86 33.22 24.05
CA VAL A 29 -61.67 34.02 23.70
C VAL A 29 -60.78 33.17 22.80
N TYR A 30 -60.51 33.64 21.59
CA TYR A 30 -59.60 32.97 20.66
C TYR A 30 -58.61 33.97 20.09
N LEU A 31 -57.32 33.69 20.26
CA LEU A 31 -56.22 34.55 19.86
C LEU A 31 -55.31 33.79 18.92
N PHE A 32 -54.99 34.40 17.78
CA PHE A 32 -54.19 33.80 16.72
C PHE A 32 -53.01 34.73 16.41
N ASP A 33 -51.77 34.24 16.54
CA ASP A 33 -50.54 35.00 16.27
C ASP A 33 -50.51 36.39 16.95
N THR A 34 -50.86 36.45 18.23
CA THR A 34 -50.89 37.70 19.01
C THR A 34 -49.64 37.85 19.87
N ASN A 35 -49.39 39.05 20.42
CA ASN A 35 -48.27 39.31 21.33
C ASN A 35 -48.69 39.28 22.81
N VAL A 36 -49.83 38.66 23.12
CA VAL A 36 -50.28 38.46 24.51
C VAL A 36 -49.50 37.29 25.11
N SER A 37 -48.82 37.52 26.23
CA SER A 37 -48.09 36.47 26.97
C SER A 37 -48.44 36.39 28.46
N ASP A 38 -49.23 37.36 28.97
CA ASP A 38 -49.78 37.36 30.33
C ASP A 38 -51.30 37.14 30.27
N PHE A 39 -51.72 35.97 30.75
CA PHE A 39 -53.11 35.52 30.78
C PHE A 39 -53.70 35.51 32.20
N SER A 40 -53.00 36.06 33.19
CA SER A 40 -53.42 36.04 34.60
C SER A 40 -54.80 36.66 34.83
N SER A 41 -55.17 37.67 34.03
CA SER A 41 -56.50 38.32 34.06
C SER A 41 -57.67 37.38 33.73
N LEU A 42 -57.42 36.27 33.01
CA LEU A 42 -58.45 35.27 32.70
C LEU A 42 -58.94 34.53 33.94
N SER A 43 -58.16 34.49 35.03
CA SER A 43 -58.60 33.92 36.31
C SER A 43 -59.80 34.64 36.93
N LEU A 44 -60.08 35.87 36.50
CA LEU A 44 -61.25 36.65 36.89
C LEU A 44 -62.49 36.33 36.04
N LEU A 45 -62.39 35.40 35.08
CA LEU A 45 -63.46 35.04 34.13
C LEU A 45 -63.85 33.55 34.22
N PRO A 46 -64.30 33.04 35.40
CA PRO A 46 -64.63 31.63 35.60
C PRO A 46 -65.82 31.13 34.75
N GLN A 47 -66.52 32.03 34.07
CA GLN A 47 -67.64 31.74 33.16
C GLN A 47 -67.24 31.43 31.70
N LEU A 48 -65.93 31.45 31.37
CA LEU A 48 -65.45 31.09 30.04
C LEU A 48 -65.83 29.65 29.68
N ARG A 49 -66.30 29.47 28.45
CA ARG A 49 -66.72 28.20 27.86
C ARG A 49 -65.80 27.73 26.76
N GLY A 50 -65.10 28.64 26.10
CA GLY A 50 -64.04 28.27 25.16
C GLY A 50 -62.88 29.24 25.21
N PHE A 51 -61.70 28.67 25.07
CA PHE A 51 -60.44 29.40 25.05
C PHE A 51 -59.56 28.80 23.96
N GLY A 52 -58.88 29.63 23.19
CA GLY A 52 -57.87 29.11 22.29
C GLY A 52 -56.74 30.09 21.97
N LEU A 53 -55.55 29.53 21.84
CA LEU A 53 -54.33 30.14 21.40
C LEU A 53 -53.82 29.33 20.21
N TRP A 54 -53.49 30.03 19.13
CA TRP A 54 -52.80 29.47 17.97
C TRP A 54 -51.52 30.26 17.78
N GLY A 55 -50.36 29.60 17.84
CA GLY A 55 -49.07 30.26 17.61
C GLY A 55 -48.76 31.40 18.59
N THR A 56 -49.39 31.40 19.78
CA THR A 56 -49.24 32.42 20.83
C THR A 56 -48.83 31.74 22.12
N ASP A 57 -47.63 32.05 22.61
CA ASP A 57 -47.07 31.46 23.84
C ASP A 57 -47.57 32.14 25.12
N SER A 58 -47.62 31.37 26.21
CA SER A 58 -47.85 31.89 27.56
C SER A 58 -46.58 31.80 28.40
N ASN A 59 -46.36 32.78 29.28
CA ASN A 59 -45.33 32.68 30.32
C ASN A 59 -45.82 31.91 31.56
N ASP A 60 -47.14 31.76 31.72
CA ASP A 60 -47.76 31.10 32.87
C ASP A 60 -49.09 30.45 32.47
N TRP A 61 -49.18 29.14 32.57
CA TRP A 61 -50.36 28.35 32.22
C TRP A 61 -51.30 28.08 33.41
N SER A 62 -50.94 28.51 34.62
CA SER A 62 -51.68 28.20 35.85
C SER A 62 -53.11 28.74 35.87
N PHE A 63 -53.41 29.77 35.07
CA PHE A 63 -54.75 30.33 34.95
C PHE A 63 -55.79 29.30 34.44
N LEU A 64 -55.37 28.29 33.68
CA LEU A 64 -56.28 27.26 33.14
C LEU A 64 -57.02 26.50 34.25
N SER A 65 -56.38 26.33 35.42
CA SER A 65 -56.97 25.65 36.58
C SER A 65 -58.18 26.40 37.16
N SER A 66 -58.25 27.72 36.90
CA SER A 66 -59.29 28.62 37.40
C SER A 66 -60.51 28.78 36.48
N LEU A 67 -60.60 27.99 35.40
CA LEU A 67 -61.65 28.07 34.39
C LEU A 67 -62.59 26.83 34.42
N PRO A 68 -63.51 26.71 35.41
CA PRO A 68 -64.29 25.48 35.63
C PRO A 68 -65.39 25.21 34.59
N GLN A 69 -65.75 26.20 33.75
CA GLN A 69 -66.82 26.06 32.75
C GLN A 69 -66.30 25.78 31.33
N LEU A 70 -65.00 25.56 31.18
CA LEU A 70 -64.37 25.39 29.88
C LEU A 70 -64.83 24.09 29.23
N ALA A 71 -65.39 24.21 28.02
CA ALA A 71 -65.89 23.09 27.22
C ALA A 71 -65.02 22.84 25.98
N SER A 72 -64.29 23.85 25.51
CA SER A 72 -63.37 23.73 24.37
C SER A 72 -62.07 24.50 24.62
N LEU A 73 -60.95 23.81 24.48
CA LEU A 73 -59.61 24.36 24.66
C LEU A 73 -58.75 24.05 23.42
N TYR A 74 -58.16 25.07 22.82
CA TYR A 74 -57.28 24.92 21.65
C TYR A 74 -55.94 25.60 21.93
N LEU A 75 -54.84 24.86 22.01
CA LEU A 75 -53.52 25.37 22.36
C LEU A 75 -52.48 24.96 21.29
N ASN A 76 -52.90 24.90 20.03
CA ASN A 76 -52.07 24.38 18.97
C ASN A 76 -50.90 25.32 18.63
N GLY A 77 -49.70 24.75 18.43
CA GLY A 77 -48.49 25.54 18.15
C GLY A 77 -48.06 26.45 19.31
N THR A 78 -48.19 26.00 20.55
CA THR A 78 -47.84 26.77 21.76
C THR A 78 -46.80 26.05 22.62
N ASN A 79 -46.12 26.78 23.50
CA ASN A 79 -45.19 26.25 24.51
C ASN A 79 -45.86 25.52 25.70
N PHE A 80 -47.08 25.02 25.56
CA PHE A 80 -47.79 24.31 26.63
C PHE A 80 -47.18 22.92 26.90
N THR A 81 -47.02 22.54 28.16
CA THR A 81 -46.30 21.32 28.59
C THR A 81 -47.02 20.46 29.64
N ASP A 82 -47.88 21.03 30.49
CA ASP A 82 -48.39 20.37 31.70
C ASP A 82 -49.93 20.28 31.72
N LEU A 83 -50.44 19.10 31.36
CA LEU A 83 -51.87 18.77 31.35
C LEU A 83 -52.56 18.94 32.71
N SER A 84 -51.83 18.84 33.82
CA SER A 84 -52.40 18.94 35.18
C SER A 84 -52.95 20.33 35.52
N LEU A 85 -52.57 21.34 34.72
CA LEU A 85 -53.05 22.72 34.87
C LEU A 85 -54.44 22.95 34.25
N ILE A 86 -54.95 22.02 33.44
CA ILE A 86 -56.25 22.17 32.78
C ILE A 86 -57.37 21.69 33.70
N ASN A 87 -58.43 22.48 33.79
CA ASN A 87 -59.67 22.03 34.44
C ASN A 87 -60.48 21.13 33.47
N ASP A 88 -60.56 19.84 33.77
CA ASP A 88 -61.19 18.81 32.94
C ASP A 88 -62.72 18.70 33.11
N ALA A 89 -63.30 19.33 34.14
CA ALA A 89 -64.64 19.02 34.65
C ALA A 89 -65.79 19.16 33.64
N ASN A 90 -65.61 19.95 32.58
CA ASN A 90 -66.59 20.15 31.52
C ASN A 90 -65.99 20.05 30.10
N LEU A 91 -64.72 19.66 29.98
CA LEU A 91 -63.98 19.75 28.73
C LEU A 91 -64.43 18.65 27.75
N ARG A 92 -64.85 19.06 26.56
CA ARG A 92 -65.29 18.13 25.49
C ARG A 92 -64.39 18.17 24.25
N ARG A 93 -63.66 19.28 24.06
CA ARG A 93 -62.77 19.46 22.92
C ARG A 93 -61.41 19.95 23.38
N LEU A 94 -60.37 19.27 22.94
CA LEU A 94 -59.00 19.57 23.29
C LEU A 94 -58.12 19.46 22.05
N ASP A 95 -57.42 20.54 21.72
CA ASP A 95 -56.43 20.58 20.64
C ASP A 95 -55.09 21.00 21.23
N LEU A 96 -54.11 20.09 21.13
CA LEU A 96 -52.75 20.23 21.61
C LEU A 96 -51.74 19.99 20.47
N SER A 97 -52.19 20.07 19.22
CA SER A 97 -51.33 19.83 18.05
C SER A 97 -50.11 20.75 18.07
N ASN A 98 -48.92 20.22 17.79
CA ASN A 98 -47.65 20.95 17.81
C ASN A 98 -47.42 21.72 19.13
N SER A 99 -47.78 21.10 20.27
CA SER A 99 -47.44 21.61 21.61
C SER A 99 -46.20 20.91 22.16
N GLN A 100 -45.68 21.37 23.30
CA GLN A 100 -44.47 20.84 23.94
C GLN A 100 -44.78 19.82 25.06
N VAL A 101 -45.98 19.24 25.08
CA VAL A 101 -46.36 18.20 26.04
C VAL A 101 -45.49 16.98 25.83
N THR A 102 -44.92 16.45 26.92
CA THR A 102 -44.07 15.24 26.88
C THR A 102 -44.56 14.12 27.81
N ASP A 103 -45.32 14.45 28.85
CA ASP A 103 -45.99 13.50 29.74
C ASP A 103 -47.49 13.50 29.49
N TRP A 104 -48.00 12.36 29.04
CA TRP A 104 -49.39 12.18 28.62
C TRP A 104 -50.28 11.51 29.66
N LEU A 105 -49.74 11.07 30.80
CA LEU A 105 -50.49 10.24 31.77
C LEU A 105 -51.77 10.93 32.27
N ASN A 106 -51.69 12.25 32.49
CA ASN A 106 -52.80 13.07 32.94
C ASN A 106 -53.97 13.15 31.95
N ILE A 107 -53.80 12.73 30.69
CA ILE A 107 -54.91 12.72 29.72
C ILE A 107 -56.04 11.78 30.13
N THR A 108 -55.75 10.79 30.97
CA THR A 108 -56.70 9.81 31.50
C THR A 108 -57.79 10.44 32.41
N GLU A 109 -57.55 11.63 32.96
CA GLU A 109 -58.53 12.35 33.79
C GLU A 109 -59.64 13.01 32.95
N PHE A 110 -59.41 13.24 31.64
CA PHE A 110 -60.33 13.97 30.75
C PHE A 110 -61.45 13.08 30.19
N THR A 111 -62.26 12.52 31.07
CA THR A 111 -63.28 11.49 30.75
C THR A 111 -64.45 11.93 29.86
N LEU A 112 -64.59 13.23 29.58
CA LEU A 112 -65.70 13.81 28.82
C LEU A 112 -65.33 14.23 27.39
N LEU A 113 -64.09 14.00 26.96
CA LEU A 113 -63.63 14.41 25.63
C LEU A 113 -64.36 13.66 24.51
N GLU A 114 -64.69 14.41 23.46
CA GLU A 114 -65.39 13.94 22.25
C GLU A 114 -64.60 14.28 20.97
N ASP A 115 -63.71 15.28 21.03
CA ASP A 115 -62.84 15.75 19.93
C ASP A 115 -61.44 16.01 20.51
N ILE A 116 -60.46 15.22 20.07
CA ILE A 116 -59.08 15.36 20.52
C ILE A 116 -58.13 15.45 19.32
N ARG A 117 -57.18 16.39 19.38
CA ARG A 117 -56.16 16.58 18.36
C ARG A 117 -54.79 16.75 18.97
N LEU A 118 -53.88 15.87 18.57
CA LEU A 118 -52.54 15.73 19.13
C LEU A 118 -51.50 15.66 18.00
N SER A 119 -51.80 16.19 16.81
CA SER A 119 -50.90 16.08 15.66
C SER A 119 -49.54 16.71 15.94
N ASP A 120 -48.47 16.17 15.35
CA ASP A 120 -47.11 16.72 15.50
C ASP A 120 -46.65 16.79 16.96
N THR A 121 -46.97 15.76 17.75
CA THR A 121 -46.53 15.61 19.15
C THR A 121 -45.86 14.26 19.39
N ASN A 122 -45.22 14.09 20.54
CA ASN A 122 -44.59 12.83 20.92
C ASN A 122 -45.56 11.78 21.52
N PHE A 123 -46.88 11.95 21.34
CA PHE A 123 -47.88 11.00 21.83
C PHE A 123 -47.68 9.61 21.19
N SER A 124 -47.75 8.55 21.99
CA SER A 124 -47.45 7.18 21.52
C SER A 124 -48.35 6.08 22.08
N ASP A 125 -49.12 6.33 23.14
CA ASP A 125 -49.89 5.30 23.85
C ASP A 125 -51.40 5.56 23.77
N LEU A 126 -52.06 4.91 22.81
CA LEU A 126 -53.51 4.97 22.63
C LEU A 126 -54.31 4.42 23.83
N THR A 127 -53.72 3.58 24.68
CA THR A 127 -54.44 3.01 25.84
C THR A 127 -54.83 4.06 26.88
N LEU A 128 -54.21 5.25 26.82
CA LEU A 128 -54.55 6.38 27.68
C LEU A 128 -55.89 7.03 27.32
N ILE A 129 -56.36 6.86 26.08
CA ILE A 129 -57.55 7.55 25.56
C ILE A 129 -58.61 6.61 24.97
N ASN A 130 -58.35 5.32 24.82
CA ASN A 130 -59.24 4.35 24.15
C ASN A 130 -60.65 4.21 24.74
N ASN A 131 -60.87 4.62 26.00
CA ASN A 131 -62.19 4.60 26.65
C ASN A 131 -63.02 5.88 26.43
N LEU A 132 -62.50 6.88 25.72
CA LEU A 132 -63.18 8.16 25.52
C LEU A 132 -64.27 8.07 24.43
N PRO A 133 -65.40 8.79 24.58
CA PRO A 133 -66.50 8.79 23.61
C PRO A 133 -66.21 9.68 22.39
N LEU A 134 -65.07 9.48 21.73
CA LEU A 134 -64.59 10.33 20.63
C LEU A 134 -65.44 10.17 19.37
N TYR A 135 -65.81 11.30 18.74
CA TYR A 135 -66.25 11.35 17.33
C TYR A 135 -65.15 11.83 16.39
N ARG A 136 -64.10 12.49 16.92
CA ARG A 136 -62.93 12.97 16.15
C ARG A 136 -61.64 12.71 16.93
N LEU A 137 -60.66 12.16 16.24
CA LEU A 137 -59.31 11.88 16.71
C LEU A 137 -58.30 12.32 15.63
N ASP A 138 -57.32 13.14 16.01
CA ASP A 138 -56.20 13.50 15.14
C ASP A 138 -54.88 13.16 15.83
N LEU A 139 -54.15 12.25 15.21
CA LEU A 139 -52.86 11.68 15.64
C LEU A 139 -51.82 11.79 14.53
N SER A 140 -52.02 12.70 13.57
CA SER A 140 -51.11 12.86 12.44
C SER A 140 -49.68 13.17 12.93
N ASN A 141 -48.67 12.54 12.35
CA ASN A 141 -47.25 12.69 12.72
C ASN A 141 -46.95 12.46 14.21
N THR A 142 -47.65 11.50 14.84
CA THR A 142 -47.35 11.05 16.21
C THR A 142 -46.54 9.76 16.23
N LEU A 143 -46.04 9.37 17.41
CA LEU A 143 -45.17 8.21 17.62
C LEU A 143 -45.94 6.93 18.02
N VAL A 144 -47.23 6.86 17.70
CA VAL A 144 -48.05 5.67 18.01
C VAL A 144 -47.58 4.48 17.16
N THR A 145 -47.40 3.34 17.83
CA THR A 145 -46.99 2.07 17.22
C THR A 145 -47.95 0.93 17.50
N ASN A 146 -48.65 0.95 18.64
CA ASN A 146 -49.69 -0.02 18.97
C ASN A 146 -51.08 0.55 18.65
N TRP A 147 -51.65 0.11 17.53
CA TRP A 147 -52.90 0.65 16.99
C TRP A 147 -54.15 -0.12 17.43
N GLU A 148 -54.03 -1.32 17.99
CA GLU A 148 -55.15 -2.15 18.47
C GLU A 148 -56.23 -1.38 19.27
N PRO A 149 -55.87 -0.47 20.21
CA PRO A 149 -56.87 0.23 21.01
C PRO A 149 -57.75 1.21 20.22
N ILE A 150 -57.39 1.56 18.97
CA ILE A 150 -58.23 2.42 18.12
C ILE A 150 -59.59 1.75 17.83
N SER A 151 -59.65 0.42 17.90
CA SER A 151 -60.88 -0.36 17.71
C SER A 151 -61.90 -0.18 18.84
N ASP A 152 -61.50 0.35 20.00
CA ASP A 152 -62.40 0.58 21.14
C ASP A 152 -63.31 1.82 20.93
N PHE A 153 -62.96 2.72 20.03
CA PHE A 153 -63.74 3.95 19.77
C PHE A 153 -65.03 3.68 18.97
N GLU A 154 -66.13 3.36 19.66
CA GLU A 154 -67.43 3.04 19.02
C GLU A 154 -68.10 4.21 18.26
N GLY A 155 -67.70 5.46 18.55
CA GLY A 155 -68.31 6.67 18.02
C GLY A 155 -67.50 7.40 16.95
N LEU A 156 -66.33 6.89 16.59
CA LEU A 156 -65.34 7.62 15.79
C LEU A 156 -65.83 7.84 14.36
N ARG A 157 -65.85 9.10 13.91
CA ARG A 157 -66.27 9.49 12.55
C ARG A 157 -65.13 10.08 11.75
N TYR A 158 -64.19 10.72 12.43
CA TYR A 158 -63.03 11.34 11.83
C TYR A 158 -61.77 10.82 12.51
N ALA A 159 -60.91 10.14 11.74
CA ALA A 159 -59.57 9.76 12.18
C ALA A 159 -58.55 10.37 11.22
N TYR A 160 -57.64 11.17 11.76
CA TYR A 160 -56.52 11.73 11.02
C TYR A 160 -55.25 11.05 11.52
N LEU A 161 -54.66 10.21 10.68
CA LEU A 161 -53.58 9.28 11.02
C LEU A 161 -52.36 9.49 10.12
N ARG A 162 -52.29 10.62 9.41
CA ARG A 162 -51.28 10.91 8.41
C ARG A 162 -49.85 10.79 8.97
N GLY A 163 -48.93 10.21 8.20
CA GLY A 163 -47.51 10.16 8.58
C GLY A 163 -47.24 9.32 9.84
N THR A 164 -48.06 8.30 10.08
CA THR A 164 -47.91 7.39 11.23
C THR A 164 -47.67 5.95 10.79
N SER A 165 -47.34 5.06 11.74
CA SER A 165 -47.14 3.63 11.48
C SER A 165 -48.42 2.80 11.29
N PHE A 166 -49.58 3.44 11.19
CA PHE A 166 -50.87 2.75 11.06
C PHE A 166 -50.91 1.90 9.77
N SER A 167 -51.40 0.66 9.86
CA SER A 167 -51.39 -0.28 8.72
C SER A 167 -52.68 -1.07 8.53
N ASP A 168 -53.46 -1.29 9.60
CA ASP A 168 -54.63 -2.16 9.57
C ASP A 168 -55.93 -1.36 9.65
N LEU A 169 -56.52 -1.07 8.49
CA LEU A 169 -57.82 -0.40 8.37
C LEU A 169 -58.98 -1.17 9.02
N SER A 170 -58.85 -2.49 9.23
CA SER A 170 -59.93 -3.29 9.84
C SER A 170 -60.18 -2.94 11.32
N LEU A 171 -59.23 -2.26 11.96
CA LEU A 171 -59.38 -1.76 13.32
C LEU A 171 -60.35 -0.57 13.41
N LEU A 172 -60.59 0.16 12.32
CA LEU A 172 -61.50 1.30 12.31
C LEU A 172 -62.95 0.83 12.18
N LYS A 173 -63.76 1.11 13.21
CA LYS A 173 -65.21 0.88 13.17
C LYS A 173 -65.88 1.92 12.27
N LEU A 174 -66.27 1.50 11.08
CA LEU A 174 -66.96 2.36 10.11
C LEU A 174 -68.34 2.78 10.64
N SER A 175 -68.58 4.10 10.71
CA SER A 175 -69.85 4.68 11.16
C SER A 175 -70.82 4.89 10.00
N ASP A 176 -72.12 4.61 10.22
CA ASP A 176 -73.20 4.85 9.24
C ASP A 176 -73.45 6.34 8.89
N SER A 177 -72.75 7.25 9.58
CA SER A 177 -72.86 8.70 9.39
C SER A 177 -71.88 9.22 8.32
N TYR A 178 -71.75 10.54 8.21
CA TYR A 178 -70.64 11.13 7.47
C TYR A 178 -69.33 10.83 8.19
N SER A 179 -68.40 10.18 7.50
CA SER A 179 -67.12 9.72 8.05
C SER A 179 -65.97 10.13 7.13
N GLY A 180 -64.76 10.27 7.69
CA GLY A 180 -63.58 10.72 6.98
C GLY A 180 -62.30 10.20 7.60
N TYR A 181 -61.42 9.63 6.78
CA TYR A 181 -60.16 9.06 7.25
C TYR A 181 -58.99 9.64 6.45
N ASP A 182 -58.07 10.32 7.12
CA ASP A 182 -56.79 10.72 6.52
C ASP A 182 -55.76 9.67 6.90
N ILE A 183 -55.37 8.83 5.93
CA ILE A 183 -54.38 7.76 6.09
C ILE A 183 -53.17 8.00 5.20
N ALA A 184 -52.96 9.23 4.74
CA ALA A 184 -51.85 9.55 3.86
C ALA A 184 -50.50 9.27 4.54
N TYR A 185 -49.52 8.75 3.80
CA TYR A 185 -48.18 8.41 4.30
C TYR A 185 -48.22 7.47 5.51
N THR A 186 -49.18 6.55 5.52
CA THR A 186 -49.26 5.43 6.47
C THR A 186 -48.82 4.12 5.82
N GLN A 187 -48.78 3.04 6.58
CA GLN A 187 -48.38 1.70 6.11
C GLN A 187 -49.57 0.87 5.64
N VAL A 188 -50.70 1.51 5.32
CA VAL A 188 -51.91 0.83 4.85
C VAL A 188 -51.70 0.34 3.42
N SER A 189 -51.74 -0.98 3.22
CA SER A 189 -51.58 -1.62 1.90
C SER A 189 -52.85 -2.29 1.37
N ASP A 190 -53.91 -2.35 2.19
CA ASP A 190 -55.20 -2.95 1.86
C ASP A 190 -56.36 -2.03 2.26
N LEU A 191 -57.09 -1.54 1.26
CA LEU A 191 -58.28 -0.70 1.37
C LEU A 191 -59.58 -1.52 1.44
N SER A 192 -59.50 -2.85 1.32
CA SER A 192 -60.68 -3.73 1.33
C SER A 192 -61.62 -3.55 2.53
N PRO A 193 -61.16 -3.20 3.75
CA PRO A 193 -62.07 -2.92 4.86
C PRO A 193 -63.04 -1.77 4.59
N LEU A 194 -62.67 -0.79 3.76
CA LEU A 194 -63.55 0.33 3.41
C LEU A 194 -64.73 -0.09 2.54
N PHE A 195 -64.64 -1.24 1.87
CA PHE A 195 -65.69 -1.73 0.97
C PHE A 195 -66.96 -2.15 1.73
N GLU A 196 -66.86 -2.37 3.04
CA GLU A 196 -67.99 -2.69 3.92
C GLU A 196 -68.79 -1.45 4.34
N PHE A 197 -68.38 -0.23 3.92
CA PHE A 197 -69.06 1.01 4.30
C PHE A 197 -70.52 1.08 3.79
N ALA A 198 -71.46 1.08 4.73
CA ALA A 198 -72.90 1.20 4.45
C ALA A 198 -73.48 2.60 4.81
N GLY A 199 -72.63 3.55 5.17
CA GLY A 199 -73.03 4.88 5.63
C GLY A 199 -73.39 5.87 4.52
N ARG A 200 -73.64 7.14 4.89
CA ARG A 200 -74.13 8.16 3.94
C ARG A 200 -73.07 8.69 2.98
N SER A 201 -71.84 8.86 3.45
CA SER A 201 -70.72 9.38 2.65
C SER A 201 -69.42 9.17 3.43
N LEU A 202 -68.41 8.69 2.72
CA LEU A 202 -67.07 8.45 3.20
C LEU A 202 -66.07 9.15 2.28
N TRP A 203 -65.10 9.85 2.88
CA TRP A 203 -63.89 10.28 2.20
C TRP A 203 -62.65 9.64 2.82
N VAL A 204 -61.64 9.34 2.00
CA VAL A 204 -60.35 8.81 2.44
C VAL A 204 -59.21 9.52 1.72
N ASP A 205 -58.17 9.94 2.44
CA ASP A 205 -56.93 10.42 1.84
C ASP A 205 -55.92 9.28 1.82
N ILE A 206 -55.51 8.84 0.62
CA ILE A 206 -54.65 7.67 0.36
C ILE A 206 -53.26 8.05 -0.16
N ASP A 207 -52.91 9.33 -0.09
CA ASP A 207 -51.64 9.82 -0.63
C ASP A 207 -50.44 9.10 -0.01
N GLY A 208 -49.50 8.60 -0.81
CA GLY A 208 -48.27 7.97 -0.34
C GLY A 208 -48.41 6.64 0.39
N ILE A 209 -49.58 5.96 0.34
CA ILE A 209 -49.72 4.63 0.94
C ILE A 209 -49.11 3.53 0.04
N PRO A 210 -48.56 2.43 0.60
CA PRO A 210 -47.99 1.33 -0.17
C PRO A 210 -49.07 0.35 -0.67
N LEU A 211 -49.97 0.81 -1.56
CA LEU A 211 -51.07 0.00 -2.09
C LEU A 211 -50.56 -1.10 -3.04
N LEU A 212 -50.76 -2.37 -2.68
CA LEU A 212 -50.25 -3.50 -3.48
C LEU A 212 -51.17 -3.89 -4.65
N ASP A 213 -52.47 -3.60 -4.54
CA ASP A 213 -53.48 -3.94 -5.53
C ASP A 213 -54.25 -2.69 -5.98
N LEU A 214 -53.90 -2.20 -7.17
CA LEU A 214 -54.51 -1.00 -7.73
C LEU A 214 -55.97 -1.21 -8.19
N GLU A 215 -56.47 -2.45 -8.32
CA GLU A 215 -57.90 -2.70 -8.61
C GLU A 215 -58.80 -2.19 -7.47
N GLN A 216 -58.25 -2.05 -6.26
CA GLN A 216 -58.95 -1.51 -5.11
C GLN A 216 -59.41 -0.05 -5.32
N LEU A 217 -58.65 0.76 -6.07
CA LEU A 217 -59.03 2.14 -6.40
C LEU A 217 -60.27 2.19 -7.32
N THR A 218 -60.37 1.21 -8.23
CA THR A 218 -61.55 1.04 -9.08
C THR A 218 -62.76 0.69 -8.22
N THR A 219 -62.58 -0.23 -7.27
CA THR A 219 -63.63 -0.66 -6.33
C THR A 219 -64.15 0.51 -5.48
N LEU A 220 -63.26 1.36 -4.94
CA LEU A 220 -63.67 2.57 -4.21
C LEU A 220 -64.55 3.50 -5.06
N THR A 221 -64.17 3.70 -6.32
CA THR A 221 -64.93 4.52 -7.28
C THR A 221 -66.32 3.93 -7.55
N GLU A 222 -66.42 2.61 -7.74
CA GLU A 222 -67.68 1.91 -7.97
C GLU A 222 -68.64 2.00 -6.76
N LEU A 223 -68.09 1.99 -5.55
CA LEU A 223 -68.86 2.15 -4.30
C LEU A 223 -69.21 3.61 -3.99
N GLY A 224 -68.71 4.57 -4.77
CA GLY A 224 -68.96 6.00 -4.56
C GLY A 224 -68.23 6.58 -3.35
N ILE A 225 -67.18 5.92 -2.86
CA ILE A 225 -66.29 6.43 -1.81
C ILE A 225 -65.35 7.45 -2.46
N GLN A 226 -65.27 8.66 -1.88
CA GLN A 226 -64.38 9.70 -2.40
C GLN A 226 -62.97 9.45 -1.86
N TYR A 227 -61.98 9.32 -2.73
CA TYR A 227 -60.58 9.26 -2.31
C TYR A 227 -59.76 10.42 -2.89
N TYR A 228 -58.71 10.81 -2.17
CA TYR A 228 -57.74 11.85 -2.54
C TYR A 228 -56.31 11.26 -2.46
N GLY A 229 -55.36 11.84 -3.20
CA GLY A 229 -53.97 11.37 -3.22
C GLY A 229 -53.68 10.21 -4.17
N GLN A 230 -52.41 9.86 -4.33
CA GLN A 230 -51.93 8.71 -5.12
C GLN A 230 -51.09 7.74 -4.26
N PRO A 231 -51.24 6.41 -4.42
CA PRO A 231 -50.37 5.45 -3.74
C PRO A 231 -48.90 5.60 -4.14
N ALA A 232 -47.99 5.26 -3.23
CA ALA A 232 -46.54 5.28 -3.48
C ALA A 232 -46.10 4.33 -4.60
N SER A 233 -46.85 3.24 -4.83
CA SER A 233 -46.60 2.22 -5.86
C SER A 233 -46.80 2.69 -7.31
N LEU A 234 -47.00 3.99 -7.53
CA LEU A 234 -47.22 4.63 -8.83
C LEU A 234 -46.31 5.86 -9.02
N ILE A 235 -45.36 6.06 -8.10
CA ILE A 235 -44.36 7.11 -8.23
C ILE A 235 -43.27 6.59 -9.19
N ASP A 236 -42.90 7.47 -10.11
CA ASP A 236 -41.94 7.34 -11.20
C ASP A 236 -41.26 8.72 -11.21
N SER A 237 -40.24 8.84 -10.37
CA SER A 237 -39.66 10.10 -9.92
C SER A 237 -38.85 10.80 -11.02
N ASP A 238 -38.21 10.01 -11.89
CA ASP A 238 -37.41 10.48 -13.01
C ASP A 238 -38.18 10.50 -14.35
N GLY A 239 -39.34 9.84 -14.42
CA GLY A 239 -40.22 9.80 -15.59
C GLY A 239 -39.73 8.87 -16.71
N ASP A 240 -38.87 7.90 -16.41
CA ASP A 240 -38.32 6.97 -17.41
C ASP A 240 -39.32 5.85 -17.80
N GLY A 241 -40.37 5.68 -16.99
CA GLY A 241 -41.46 4.73 -17.18
C GLY A 241 -41.31 3.42 -16.41
N ILE A 242 -40.27 3.28 -15.60
CA ILE A 242 -40.12 2.36 -14.48
C ILE A 242 -40.63 3.11 -13.23
N ALA A 243 -41.14 2.37 -12.24
CA ALA A 243 -41.62 2.99 -11.01
C ALA A 243 -40.56 2.80 -9.94
N ASP A 244 -40.34 3.79 -9.08
CA ASP A 244 -39.26 3.82 -8.08
C ASP A 244 -39.13 2.50 -7.30
N ALA A 245 -40.28 1.89 -6.97
CA ALA A 245 -40.33 0.62 -6.24
C ALA A 245 -39.64 -0.58 -6.93
N ILE A 246 -39.25 -0.45 -8.21
CA ILE A 246 -38.56 -1.45 -9.01
C ILE A 246 -37.45 -0.87 -9.90
N ASP A 247 -37.09 0.42 -9.73
CA ASP A 247 -35.92 1.02 -10.36
C ASP A 247 -34.66 0.72 -9.54
N GLU A 248 -33.48 0.80 -10.16
CA GLU A 248 -32.17 0.66 -9.47
C GLU A 248 -31.41 2.00 -9.37
N ASP A 249 -31.92 3.06 -10.02
CA ASP A 249 -31.39 4.42 -10.09
C ASP A 249 -32.59 5.39 -10.22
N ASP A 250 -33.24 5.68 -9.09
CA ASP A 250 -34.54 6.37 -9.00
C ASP A 250 -34.55 7.83 -9.53
N ASP A 251 -33.37 8.44 -9.72
CA ASP A 251 -33.23 9.80 -10.27
C ASP A 251 -32.38 9.91 -11.54
N ASN A 252 -31.83 8.79 -12.01
CA ASN A 252 -31.09 8.62 -13.26
C ASN A 252 -29.82 9.49 -13.33
N ASP A 253 -29.17 9.75 -12.19
CA ASP A 253 -27.93 10.50 -12.11
C ASP A 253 -26.66 9.64 -12.29
N GLY A 254 -26.84 8.33 -12.30
CA GLY A 254 -25.80 7.33 -12.56
C GLY A 254 -25.21 6.71 -11.31
N MET A 255 -25.59 7.15 -10.11
CA MET A 255 -25.43 6.37 -8.88
C MET A 255 -26.59 5.38 -8.73
N SER A 256 -26.38 4.29 -7.99
CA SER A 256 -27.46 3.34 -7.71
C SER A 256 -28.06 3.60 -6.33
N ASP A 257 -29.36 3.34 -6.17
CA ASP A 257 -30.05 3.49 -4.87
C ASP A 257 -29.33 2.74 -3.73
N GLU A 258 -28.74 1.57 -4.01
CA GLU A 258 -28.00 0.79 -3.01
C GLU A 258 -26.74 1.53 -2.52
N PHE A 259 -26.00 2.15 -3.44
CA PHE A 259 -24.81 2.94 -3.12
C PHE A 259 -25.19 4.20 -2.35
N GLU A 260 -26.23 4.90 -2.79
CA GLU A 260 -26.71 6.12 -2.15
C GLU A 260 -27.22 5.85 -0.74
N LEU A 261 -28.02 4.80 -0.55
CA LEU A 261 -28.49 4.38 0.77
C LEU A 261 -27.34 3.91 1.68
N LEU A 262 -26.28 3.33 1.10
CA LEU A 262 -25.10 2.89 1.86
C LEU A 262 -24.33 4.08 2.45
N TYR A 263 -24.17 5.15 1.67
CA TYR A 263 -23.40 6.34 2.06
C TYR A 263 -24.25 7.51 2.59
N GLY A 264 -25.59 7.38 2.55
CA GLY A 264 -26.53 8.34 3.10
C GLY A 264 -26.90 9.49 2.15
N PHE A 265 -26.75 9.29 0.85
CA PHE A 265 -27.26 10.14 -0.23
C PHE A 265 -28.76 9.89 -0.46
N ASP A 266 -29.40 10.72 -1.29
CA ASP A 266 -30.85 10.70 -1.51
C ASP A 266 -31.16 10.18 -2.92
N PRO A 267 -31.66 8.94 -3.08
CA PRO A 267 -31.96 8.31 -4.38
C PRO A 267 -32.91 9.08 -5.30
N LEU A 268 -33.50 10.18 -4.81
CA LEU A 268 -34.43 11.05 -5.55
C LEU A 268 -33.83 12.42 -5.89
N ASN A 269 -32.56 12.65 -5.59
CA ASN A 269 -31.87 13.92 -5.74
C ASN A 269 -30.68 13.82 -6.71
N PRO A 270 -30.87 14.16 -8.00
CA PRO A 270 -29.87 13.90 -9.04
C PRO A 270 -28.66 14.86 -9.01
N ASN A 271 -28.53 15.66 -7.95
CA ASN A 271 -27.44 16.61 -7.76
C ASN A 271 -26.39 16.12 -6.78
N ASP A 272 -26.67 15.10 -5.97
CA ASP A 272 -25.66 14.59 -5.04
C ASP A 272 -24.61 13.71 -5.75
N ALA A 273 -24.90 13.07 -6.89
CA ALA A 273 -23.84 12.45 -7.73
C ALA A 273 -22.72 13.42 -8.08
N ASN A 274 -23.07 14.68 -8.35
CA ASN A 274 -22.13 15.73 -8.74
C ASN A 274 -21.59 16.54 -7.53
N SER A 275 -21.93 16.14 -6.31
CA SER A 275 -21.42 16.76 -5.09
C SER A 275 -20.13 16.06 -4.67
N ASP A 276 -19.28 16.82 -3.99
CA ASP A 276 -18.00 16.40 -3.43
C ASP A 276 -18.15 16.47 -1.90
N PHE A 277 -18.43 15.34 -1.27
CA PHE A 277 -18.94 15.30 0.10
C PHE A 277 -17.84 15.47 1.15
N ASP A 278 -16.68 14.87 0.94
CA ASP A 278 -15.51 14.99 1.81
C ASP A 278 -14.54 16.12 1.40
N SER A 279 -14.77 16.76 0.25
CA SER A 279 -14.00 17.90 -0.25
C SER A 279 -12.57 17.56 -0.70
N ASP A 280 -12.34 16.33 -1.16
CA ASP A 280 -11.06 15.90 -1.72
C ASP A 280 -10.89 16.37 -3.18
N GLY A 281 -11.99 16.55 -3.90
CA GLY A 281 -12.05 17.02 -5.29
C GLY A 281 -12.60 16.01 -6.29
N LEU A 282 -12.99 14.80 -5.87
CA LEU A 282 -13.84 13.88 -6.62
C LEU A 282 -15.31 14.13 -6.30
N THR A 283 -16.17 13.82 -7.26
CA THR A 283 -17.61 13.76 -7.01
C THR A 283 -18.00 12.37 -6.49
N ASN A 284 -19.10 12.28 -5.74
CA ASN A 284 -19.60 11.01 -5.20
C ASN A 284 -19.74 9.92 -6.29
N LEU A 285 -20.12 10.32 -7.52
CA LEU A 285 -20.19 9.43 -8.67
C LEU A 285 -18.80 8.97 -9.15
N GLU A 286 -17.81 9.87 -9.19
CA GLU A 286 -16.43 9.51 -9.56
C GLU A 286 -15.83 8.54 -8.54
N GLU A 287 -16.12 8.73 -7.26
CA GLU A 287 -15.69 7.83 -6.19
C GLU A 287 -16.34 6.45 -6.30
N MET A 288 -17.64 6.38 -6.61
CA MET A 288 -18.31 5.12 -6.91
C MET A 288 -17.61 4.35 -8.05
N LEU A 289 -17.15 5.07 -9.09
CA LEU A 289 -16.46 4.48 -10.23
C LEU A 289 -15.03 4.03 -9.91
N LEU A 290 -14.36 4.68 -8.96
CA LEU A 290 -13.04 4.31 -8.45
C LEU A 290 -13.13 3.28 -7.30
N GLU A 291 -14.35 2.92 -6.87
CA GLU A 291 -14.63 2.07 -5.71
C GLU A 291 -14.09 2.64 -4.38
N THR A 292 -13.89 3.96 -4.33
CA THR A 292 -13.45 4.69 -3.14
C THR A 292 -14.64 5.07 -2.24
N ASN A 293 -14.36 5.62 -1.06
CA ASN A 293 -15.36 5.92 -0.05
C ASN A 293 -15.70 7.43 -0.04
N PRO A 294 -16.91 7.83 -0.47
CA PRO A 294 -17.33 9.24 -0.61
C PRO A 294 -17.53 10.02 0.67
N LEU A 295 -17.05 9.49 1.79
CA LEU A 295 -17.06 10.12 3.09
C LEU A 295 -15.64 10.34 3.63
N LEU A 296 -14.60 9.96 2.88
CA LEU A 296 -13.19 9.96 3.28
C LEU A 296 -12.33 10.54 2.16
N ASP A 297 -11.61 11.61 2.48
CA ASP A 297 -10.69 12.25 1.54
C ASP A 297 -9.49 11.38 1.13
N ASP A 298 -9.27 10.28 1.83
CA ASP A 298 -8.20 9.29 1.65
C ASP A 298 -8.76 7.92 2.10
N THR A 299 -9.13 7.09 1.12
CA THR A 299 -9.87 5.84 1.34
C THR A 299 -9.00 4.78 2.03
N ASP A 300 -7.74 4.67 1.67
CA ASP A 300 -6.84 3.62 2.17
C ASP A 300 -5.90 4.07 3.31
N ASN A 301 -5.89 5.37 3.60
CA ASN A 301 -5.19 6.05 4.70
C ASN A 301 -3.65 6.05 4.56
N ASP A 302 -3.12 6.17 3.35
CA ASP A 302 -1.68 6.27 3.09
C ASP A 302 -1.14 7.72 3.18
N GLY A 303 -2.03 8.72 3.15
CA GLY A 303 -1.74 10.14 3.23
C GLY A 303 -1.79 10.90 1.90
N VAL A 304 -2.17 10.26 0.79
CA VAL A 304 -2.52 10.85 -0.50
C VAL A 304 -4.04 10.84 -0.64
N THR A 305 -4.63 11.92 -1.15
CA THR A 305 -6.09 11.98 -1.33
C THR A 305 -6.52 11.24 -2.57
N ASP A 306 -7.71 10.64 -2.57
CA ASP A 306 -8.18 9.75 -3.65
C ASP A 306 -8.10 10.41 -5.03
N ASN A 307 -8.37 11.71 -5.13
CA ASN A 307 -8.25 12.47 -6.37
C ASN A 307 -6.82 12.66 -6.93
N LEU A 308 -5.79 12.46 -6.11
CA LEU A 308 -4.38 12.58 -6.45
C LEU A 308 -3.67 11.23 -6.44
N ASP A 309 -4.36 10.18 -6.05
CA ASP A 309 -3.84 8.83 -5.91
C ASP A 309 -4.18 7.99 -7.15
N THR A 310 -3.16 7.41 -7.79
CA THR A 310 -3.39 6.48 -8.92
C THR A 310 -3.93 5.12 -8.45
N PHE A 311 -3.69 4.76 -7.18
CA PHE A 311 -4.08 3.52 -6.51
C PHE A 311 -4.81 3.78 -5.18
N PRO A 312 -5.97 4.45 -5.17
CA PRO A 312 -6.65 4.94 -3.95
C PRO A 312 -7.21 3.85 -3.00
N LEU A 313 -6.91 2.57 -3.28
CA LEU A 313 -7.33 1.41 -2.51
C LEU A 313 -6.14 0.57 -2.02
N ASP A 314 -4.91 0.97 -2.32
CA ASP A 314 -3.68 0.29 -1.91
C ASP A 314 -2.75 1.24 -1.17
N ALA A 315 -2.84 1.22 0.17
CA ALA A 315 -2.05 2.09 1.03
C ALA A 315 -0.51 1.88 1.01
N THR A 316 -0.01 1.03 0.10
CA THR A 316 1.41 0.87 -0.18
C THR A 316 1.84 1.50 -1.49
N GLU A 317 0.94 2.17 -2.20
CA GLU A 317 1.20 2.71 -3.52
C GLU A 317 0.35 3.96 -3.80
N SER A 318 0.93 4.95 -4.48
CA SER A 318 0.20 6.17 -4.86
C SER A 318 0.60 6.79 -6.20
N VAL A 319 1.72 6.34 -6.79
CA VAL A 319 2.27 6.92 -8.02
C VAL A 319 2.47 5.82 -9.06
N ASP A 320 2.14 6.14 -10.31
CA ASP A 320 2.40 5.30 -11.49
C ASP A 320 3.08 6.19 -12.54
N THR A 321 4.41 6.25 -12.49
CA THR A 321 5.18 7.20 -13.32
C THR A 321 5.00 6.92 -14.81
N ASP A 322 4.94 5.66 -15.22
CA ASP A 322 4.85 5.26 -16.63
C ASP A 322 3.42 4.90 -17.10
N ASN A 323 2.47 4.80 -16.17
CA ASN A 323 1.07 4.45 -16.38
C ASN A 323 0.86 3.02 -16.91
N ASP A 324 1.68 2.07 -16.50
CA ASP A 324 1.55 0.65 -16.87
C ASP A 324 0.56 -0.12 -15.98
N GLY A 325 0.14 0.48 -14.86
CA GLY A 325 -0.79 -0.07 -13.88
C GLY A 325 -0.14 -0.82 -12.72
N ILE A 326 1.19 -0.81 -12.63
CA ILE A 326 1.99 -1.21 -11.47
C ILE A 326 2.55 0.09 -10.90
N GLY A 327 2.32 0.37 -9.61
CA GLY A 327 2.86 1.60 -9.04
C GLY A 327 4.31 1.47 -8.59
N ASN A 328 4.94 2.61 -8.40
CA ASN A 328 6.39 2.75 -8.27
C ASN A 328 7.02 1.94 -7.12
N ASN A 329 6.34 1.72 -5.99
CA ASN A 329 6.89 0.91 -4.90
C ASN A 329 6.94 -0.59 -5.26
N ALA A 330 6.10 -1.03 -6.20
CA ALA A 330 6.03 -2.41 -6.67
C ALA A 330 6.74 -2.62 -8.03
N ASP A 331 6.87 -1.57 -8.84
CA ASP A 331 7.65 -1.58 -10.06
C ASP A 331 9.15 -1.66 -9.76
N LEU A 332 9.92 -2.17 -10.71
CA LEU A 332 11.37 -2.21 -10.68
C LEU A 332 12.00 -1.30 -11.75
N ASP A 333 11.18 -0.68 -12.61
CA ASP A 333 11.54 0.19 -13.73
C ASP A 333 10.45 1.27 -13.85
N ASP A 334 10.44 2.21 -12.88
CA ASP A 334 9.37 3.19 -12.62
C ASP A 334 8.98 4.02 -13.85
N ASP A 335 9.90 4.24 -14.79
CA ASP A 335 9.66 5.02 -16.01
C ASP A 335 9.62 4.19 -17.31
N ASN A 336 9.80 2.87 -17.18
CA ASN A 336 9.80 1.87 -18.25
C ASN A 336 10.75 2.20 -19.42
N ASP A 337 11.88 2.85 -19.14
CA ASP A 337 12.90 3.13 -20.16
C ASP A 337 13.79 1.91 -20.50
N GLY A 338 13.67 0.85 -19.69
CA GLY A 338 14.33 -0.43 -19.86
C GLY A 338 15.58 -0.60 -18.99
N ILE A 339 15.85 0.33 -18.07
CA ILE A 339 16.86 0.22 -17.02
C ILE A 339 16.13 0.22 -15.67
N SER A 340 16.31 -0.83 -14.85
CA SER A 340 15.67 -0.86 -13.53
C SER A 340 16.16 0.26 -12.60
N ASP A 341 15.33 0.77 -11.69
CA ASP A 341 15.65 1.86 -10.75
C ASP A 341 16.95 1.60 -9.97
N GLU A 342 17.18 0.34 -9.57
CA GLU A 342 18.39 -0.05 -8.83
C GLU A 342 19.65 0.17 -9.68
N ASP A 343 19.57 -0.13 -10.98
CA ASP A 343 20.67 0.05 -11.91
C ASP A 343 20.80 1.51 -12.35
N GLU A 344 19.71 2.24 -12.48
CA GLU A 344 19.71 3.69 -12.71
C GLU A 344 20.42 4.45 -11.60
N LEU A 345 20.10 4.17 -10.33
CA LEU A 345 20.79 4.79 -9.19
C LEU A 345 22.29 4.49 -9.17
N LYS A 346 22.70 3.26 -9.56
CA LYS A 346 24.13 2.89 -9.68
C LYS A 346 24.81 3.59 -10.84
N LEU A 347 24.06 3.83 -11.91
CA LEU A 347 24.54 4.57 -13.05
C LEU A 347 24.65 6.05 -12.68
N GLY A 348 23.66 6.63 -12.01
CA GLY A 348 23.50 8.08 -11.84
C GLY A 348 22.43 8.62 -12.80
N LEU A 349 21.34 7.85 -12.96
CA LEU A 349 20.13 8.19 -13.68
C LEU A 349 18.98 8.43 -12.68
N ASP A 350 17.96 9.14 -13.13
CA ASP A 350 16.75 9.48 -12.38
C ASP A 350 15.66 8.46 -12.72
N PRO A 351 15.28 7.57 -11.78
CA PRO A 351 14.29 6.51 -12.05
C PRO A 351 12.90 6.96 -12.47
N LEU A 352 12.66 8.28 -12.51
CA LEU A 352 11.39 8.87 -12.88
C LEU A 352 11.48 9.66 -14.20
N ASP A 353 12.62 9.67 -14.88
CA ASP A 353 12.85 10.40 -16.14
C ASP A 353 13.27 9.47 -17.29
N PRO A 354 12.30 9.01 -18.11
CA PRO A 354 12.57 8.01 -19.15
C PRO A 354 13.38 8.58 -20.33
N THR A 355 13.77 9.86 -20.25
CA THR A 355 14.60 10.52 -21.23
C THR A 355 16.08 10.44 -20.90
N ASP A 356 16.43 10.05 -19.67
CA ASP A 356 17.78 10.05 -19.17
C ASP A 356 18.50 8.68 -19.26
N ALA A 357 17.82 7.59 -19.62
CA ALA A 357 18.45 6.34 -20.14
C ALA A 357 19.59 6.64 -21.13
N ASN A 358 19.38 7.64 -21.98
CA ASN A 358 20.34 8.05 -23.00
C ASN A 358 21.45 8.95 -22.51
N LEU A 359 21.36 9.39 -21.26
CA LEU A 359 22.34 10.15 -20.51
C LEU A 359 23.15 9.26 -19.57
N ALA A 360 22.88 7.93 -19.52
CA ALA A 360 23.56 6.93 -18.67
C ALA A 360 25.02 7.32 -18.46
N PRO A 361 25.34 7.92 -17.30
CA PRO A 361 26.68 8.41 -17.10
C PRO A 361 27.58 7.19 -17.01
N ALA A 362 28.79 7.36 -17.51
CA ALA A 362 29.55 6.17 -17.81
C ALA A 362 29.94 5.42 -16.53
N SER A 363 29.60 4.14 -16.49
CA SER A 363 30.17 3.19 -15.55
C SER A 363 31.68 3.15 -15.72
N VAL A 364 32.39 2.98 -14.61
CA VAL A 364 33.86 2.89 -14.62
C VAL A 364 34.29 1.64 -13.88
N MET A 365 35.19 0.88 -14.48
CA MET A 365 35.79 -0.30 -13.84
C MET A 365 37.30 -0.40 -14.11
N PRO A 366 38.07 -1.03 -13.20
CA PRO A 366 39.49 -1.25 -13.42
C PRO A 366 39.76 -2.05 -14.69
N PHE A 367 40.79 -1.65 -15.43
CA PHE A 367 41.14 -2.18 -16.75
C PHE A 367 42.64 -2.51 -16.85
N SER A 368 43.07 -2.97 -18.02
CA SER A 368 44.49 -3.22 -18.29
C SER A 368 45.30 -1.92 -18.27
N ASP A 369 46.57 -2.02 -17.83
CA ASP A 369 47.60 -1.00 -18.11
C ASP A 369 47.87 -0.96 -19.63
N THR A 370 47.17 -0.06 -20.30
CA THR A 370 47.04 -0.01 -21.76
C THR A 370 48.20 0.77 -22.39
N ASN A 371 48.75 1.74 -21.65
CA ASN A 371 49.88 2.54 -22.09
C ASN A 371 51.24 2.00 -21.60
N GLY A 372 51.24 1.00 -20.71
CA GLY A 372 52.41 0.32 -20.17
C GLY A 372 53.18 1.14 -19.15
N ASP A 373 52.51 2.05 -18.42
CA ASP A 373 53.16 2.95 -17.47
C ASP A 373 53.31 2.36 -16.05
N GLY A 374 52.78 1.16 -15.84
CA GLY A 374 52.80 0.42 -14.58
C GLY A 374 51.55 0.61 -13.73
N THR A 375 50.61 1.46 -14.14
CA THR A 375 49.35 1.75 -13.44
C THR A 375 48.19 1.10 -14.19
N ALA A 376 47.26 0.46 -13.49
CA ALA A 376 46.06 -0.06 -14.13
C ALA A 376 45.16 1.11 -14.57
N ASP A 377 44.72 1.09 -15.83
CA ASP A 377 43.81 2.09 -16.38
C ASP A 377 42.36 1.79 -15.98
N TRP A 378 41.46 2.65 -16.43
CA TRP A 378 40.03 2.53 -16.24
C TRP A 378 39.31 2.38 -17.56
N LEU A 379 38.35 1.46 -17.62
CA LEU A 379 37.38 1.42 -18.69
C LEU A 379 36.14 2.20 -18.25
N LYS A 380 35.92 3.35 -18.87
CA LYS A 380 34.70 4.14 -18.79
C LYS A 380 33.75 3.66 -19.90
N TYR A 381 32.48 3.37 -19.58
CA TYR A 381 31.50 2.97 -20.59
C TYR A 381 30.07 3.46 -20.29
N SER A 382 29.33 3.83 -21.34
CA SER A 382 27.90 4.20 -21.27
C SER A 382 27.10 3.38 -22.27
N LEU A 383 25.88 3.00 -21.91
CA LEU A 383 24.91 2.37 -22.83
C LEU A 383 23.88 3.43 -23.21
N ILE A 384 23.83 3.84 -24.48
CA ILE A 384 22.97 4.94 -24.95
C ILE A 384 22.31 4.51 -26.27
N ASN A 385 20.98 4.51 -26.34
CA ASN A 385 20.22 4.22 -27.56
C ASN A 385 20.66 2.92 -28.31
N GLY A 386 20.97 1.84 -27.59
CA GLY A 386 21.46 0.57 -28.20
C GLY A 386 22.91 0.63 -28.75
N ASN A 387 23.70 1.58 -28.25
CA ASN A 387 25.13 1.68 -28.48
C ASN A 387 25.87 1.72 -27.13
N ALA A 388 26.98 1.00 -27.05
CA ALA A 388 27.93 1.08 -25.96
C ALA A 388 29.10 2.00 -26.35
N LEU A 389 29.23 3.13 -25.66
CA LEU A 389 30.36 4.05 -25.79
C LEU A 389 31.42 3.65 -24.78
N PHE A 390 32.68 3.59 -25.21
CA PHE A 390 33.81 3.27 -24.36
C PHE A 390 34.86 4.37 -24.43
N SER A 391 35.46 4.67 -23.29
CA SER A 391 36.68 5.46 -23.15
C SER A 391 37.64 4.76 -22.20
N ILE A 392 38.91 4.64 -22.58
CA ILE A 392 39.98 4.15 -21.70
C ILE A 392 40.62 5.37 -21.07
N ILE A 393 40.57 5.45 -19.75
CA ILE A 393 41.09 6.57 -18.98
C ILE A 393 42.34 6.11 -18.23
N ASP A 394 43.42 6.84 -18.45
CA ASP A 394 44.72 6.61 -17.81
C ASP A 394 44.58 6.55 -16.30
N GLY A 395 45.10 5.48 -15.68
CA GLY A 395 45.00 5.25 -14.25
C GLY A 395 45.74 6.28 -13.39
N ARG A 396 46.78 6.91 -13.95
CA ARG A 396 47.74 7.78 -13.27
C ARG A 396 47.39 9.26 -13.40
N ASP A 397 47.08 9.71 -14.61
CA ASP A 397 46.84 11.13 -14.90
C ASP A 397 45.43 11.46 -15.41
N PHE A 398 44.58 10.43 -15.55
CA PHE A 398 43.17 10.54 -15.96
C PHE A 398 42.98 11.08 -17.38
N THR A 399 44.00 11.02 -18.24
CA THR A 399 43.85 11.36 -19.67
C THR A 399 43.14 10.24 -20.44
N GLU A 400 42.34 10.61 -21.44
CA GLU A 400 41.70 9.61 -22.31
C GLU A 400 42.73 9.04 -23.31
N LEU A 401 42.99 7.73 -23.21
CA LEU A 401 43.93 6.99 -24.06
C LEU A 401 43.30 6.56 -25.38
N ALA A 402 42.03 6.13 -25.33
CA ALA A 402 41.25 5.72 -26.50
C ALA A 402 39.75 5.91 -26.23
N ALA A 403 38.97 6.13 -27.29
CA ALA A 403 37.52 6.13 -27.25
C ALA A 403 36.92 5.54 -28.52
N TYR A 404 35.85 4.77 -28.39
CA TYR A 404 35.14 4.14 -29.50
C TYR A 404 33.69 3.80 -29.13
N GLU A 405 32.86 3.61 -30.14
CA GLU A 405 31.43 3.29 -30.01
C GLU A 405 31.15 1.95 -30.67
N LEU A 406 30.39 1.10 -29.97
CA LEU A 406 30.00 -0.23 -30.41
C LEU A 406 28.47 -0.31 -30.42
N SER A 407 27.87 -0.72 -31.53
CA SER A 407 26.44 -1.06 -31.52
C SER A 407 26.23 -2.39 -30.81
N ASP A 408 25.28 -2.44 -29.88
CA ASP A 408 25.03 -3.64 -29.07
C ASP A 408 23.90 -4.51 -29.66
N GLY A 409 22.84 -3.88 -30.19
CA GLY A 409 21.70 -4.56 -30.83
C GLY A 409 21.01 -5.59 -29.93
N PHE A 410 21.13 -5.45 -28.61
CA PHE A 410 20.52 -6.32 -27.61
C PHE A 410 19.35 -5.62 -26.93
N ASP A 411 18.40 -6.41 -26.45
CA ASP A 411 17.25 -5.89 -25.71
C ASP A 411 17.71 -5.33 -24.34
N SER A 412 18.71 -5.98 -23.74
CA SER A 412 19.52 -5.45 -22.63
C SER A 412 20.96 -5.93 -22.77
N THR A 413 21.93 -5.08 -22.45
CA THR A 413 23.36 -5.33 -22.65
C THR A 413 24.10 -5.40 -21.31
N SER A 414 24.86 -6.46 -21.10
CA SER A 414 25.86 -6.55 -20.03
C SER A 414 27.28 -6.48 -20.61
N ILE A 415 28.16 -5.74 -19.94
CA ILE A 415 29.58 -5.62 -20.29
C ILE A 415 30.39 -6.68 -19.57
N GLN A 416 31.28 -7.37 -20.29
CA GLN A 416 32.12 -8.44 -19.78
C GLN A 416 33.59 -8.11 -20.10
N LEU A 417 34.45 -8.09 -19.08
CA LEU A 417 35.90 -8.05 -19.27
C LEU A 417 36.42 -9.45 -19.50
N LEU A 418 37.03 -9.67 -20.66
CA LEU A 418 37.53 -10.97 -21.11
C LEU A 418 39.06 -10.98 -21.06
N GLY A 419 39.67 -12.17 -21.03
CA GLY A 419 41.12 -12.32 -21.05
C GLY A 419 41.74 -11.97 -22.39
N ASP A 420 42.92 -11.34 -22.35
CA ASP A 420 43.72 -10.90 -23.51
C ASP A 420 43.91 -12.03 -24.53
N ARG A 421 43.23 -11.90 -25.66
CA ARG A 421 43.04 -12.95 -26.66
C ARG A 421 43.94 -12.79 -27.86
N ASN A 422 44.38 -11.57 -28.14
CA ASN A 422 45.32 -11.27 -29.20
C ASN A 422 46.77 -11.10 -28.68
N ASN A 423 46.98 -11.22 -27.37
CA ASN A 423 48.23 -11.04 -26.65
C ASN A 423 48.83 -9.64 -26.84
N ASP A 424 47.99 -8.60 -26.87
CA ASP A 424 48.43 -7.20 -26.95
C ASP A 424 48.61 -6.52 -25.58
N GLY A 425 48.34 -7.24 -24.49
CA GLY A 425 48.41 -6.75 -23.11
C GLY A 425 47.09 -6.17 -22.60
N VAL A 426 46.08 -6.03 -23.46
CA VAL A 426 44.81 -5.37 -23.14
C VAL A 426 43.69 -6.41 -23.11
N LYS A 427 42.92 -6.43 -22.02
CA LYS A 427 41.72 -7.27 -21.90
C LYS A 427 40.71 -6.93 -22.99
N GLU A 428 40.05 -7.93 -23.56
CA GLU A 428 38.92 -7.72 -24.48
C GLU A 428 37.64 -7.32 -23.77
N ILE A 429 36.73 -6.74 -24.55
CA ILE A 429 35.39 -6.36 -24.11
C ILE A 429 34.36 -7.24 -24.81
N GLY A 430 33.49 -7.86 -24.02
CA GLY A 430 32.32 -8.60 -24.46
C GLY A 430 31.04 -7.82 -24.19
N LEU A 431 30.20 -7.67 -25.21
CA LEU A 431 28.81 -7.25 -25.05
C LEU A 431 27.93 -8.50 -25.06
N PHE A 432 27.23 -8.78 -23.96
CA PHE A 432 26.37 -9.95 -23.84
C PHE A 432 24.91 -9.55 -23.61
N GLY A 433 24.00 -10.13 -24.38
CA GLY A 433 22.57 -9.86 -24.26
C GLY A 433 21.70 -10.79 -25.10
N PHE A 434 20.39 -10.65 -24.95
CA PHE A 434 19.42 -11.28 -25.84
C PHE A 434 19.16 -10.38 -27.05
N ASN A 435 19.23 -10.93 -28.26
CA ASN A 435 18.92 -10.22 -29.48
C ASN A 435 17.55 -10.68 -30.02
N SER A 436 16.51 -9.89 -29.80
CA SER A 436 15.14 -10.18 -30.28
C SER A 436 15.06 -10.33 -31.80
N ALA A 437 15.84 -9.55 -32.57
CA ALA A 437 15.82 -9.59 -34.02
C ALA A 437 16.27 -10.95 -34.61
N VAL A 438 17.12 -11.70 -33.90
CA VAL A 438 17.52 -13.07 -34.30
C VAL A 438 17.05 -14.18 -33.36
N GLY A 439 16.42 -13.83 -32.24
CA GLY A 439 15.87 -14.76 -31.25
C GLY A 439 16.94 -15.59 -30.54
N ARG A 440 18.09 -14.99 -30.20
CA ARG A 440 19.25 -15.70 -29.61
C ARG A 440 19.96 -14.85 -28.57
N TYR A 441 20.54 -15.53 -27.58
CA TYR A 441 21.56 -14.92 -26.72
C TYR A 441 22.88 -14.84 -27.48
N GLN A 442 23.58 -13.72 -27.39
CA GLN A 442 24.83 -13.49 -28.08
C GLN A 442 25.87 -12.83 -27.17
N LEU A 443 27.13 -13.14 -27.42
CA LEU A 443 28.30 -12.41 -26.90
C LEU A 443 29.04 -11.86 -28.11
N ALA A 444 29.08 -10.54 -28.28
CA ALA A 444 29.93 -9.88 -29.26
C ALA A 444 31.23 -9.44 -28.59
N VAL A 445 32.37 -9.91 -29.07
CA VAL A 445 33.69 -9.62 -28.49
C VAL A 445 34.44 -8.65 -29.38
N TYR A 446 35.07 -7.66 -28.74
CA TYR A 446 35.81 -6.57 -29.36
C TYR A 446 37.18 -6.45 -28.69
N ASN A 447 38.17 -6.03 -29.47
CA ASN A 447 39.47 -5.67 -28.93
C ASN A 447 39.31 -4.48 -27.98
N GLY A 448 39.78 -4.62 -26.74
CA GLY A 448 39.54 -3.64 -25.69
C GLY A 448 40.26 -2.30 -25.87
N TYR A 449 41.27 -2.21 -26.74
CA TYR A 449 41.92 -0.94 -27.05
C TYR A 449 41.29 -0.21 -28.26
N THR A 450 40.97 -0.95 -29.31
CA THR A 450 40.59 -0.37 -30.62
C THR A 450 39.10 -0.42 -30.92
N GLY A 451 38.32 -1.19 -30.15
CA GLY A 451 36.92 -1.49 -30.45
C GLY A 451 36.72 -2.36 -31.69
N GLN A 452 37.80 -2.94 -32.26
CA GLN A 452 37.67 -3.79 -33.45
C GLN A 452 36.97 -5.11 -33.10
N GLY A 453 35.90 -5.45 -33.81
CA GLY A 453 35.17 -6.71 -33.62
C GLY A 453 36.03 -7.96 -33.87
N MET A 454 36.01 -8.88 -32.91
CA MET A 454 36.77 -10.14 -32.89
C MET A 454 35.86 -11.37 -33.08
N GLY A 455 34.56 -11.23 -32.81
CA GLY A 455 33.58 -12.26 -33.17
C GLY A 455 32.29 -12.21 -32.37
N THR A 456 31.35 -13.09 -32.74
CA THR A 456 30.08 -13.24 -32.02
C THR A 456 29.81 -14.70 -31.70
N TRP A 457 29.59 -15.01 -30.43
CA TRP A 457 29.17 -16.32 -29.94
C TRP A 457 27.65 -16.32 -29.81
N ASN A 458 27.02 -17.43 -30.20
CA ASN A 458 25.57 -17.51 -30.34
C ASN A 458 25.04 -18.74 -29.60
N TRP A 459 24.05 -18.52 -28.73
CA TRP A 459 23.32 -19.57 -28.04
C TRP A 459 21.84 -19.53 -28.40
N ALA A 460 21.21 -20.71 -28.43
CA ALA A 460 19.78 -20.81 -28.70
C ALA A 460 18.98 -20.36 -27.47
N ASN A 461 17.83 -19.72 -27.70
CA ASN A 461 16.88 -19.37 -26.65
C ASN A 461 16.19 -20.64 -26.11
N THR A 462 16.86 -21.32 -25.18
CA THR A 462 16.42 -22.61 -24.61
C THR A 462 16.50 -22.65 -23.09
N LEU A 463 17.06 -21.60 -22.49
CA LEU A 463 17.24 -21.44 -21.05
C LEU A 463 16.46 -20.19 -20.60
N GLY A 464 15.85 -20.24 -19.43
CA GLY A 464 15.43 -19.07 -18.65
C GLY A 464 16.49 -18.73 -17.60
N ASP A 465 16.39 -17.55 -17.01
CA ASP A 465 17.33 -17.00 -16.01
C ASP A 465 18.78 -17.08 -16.49
N VAL A 466 19.03 -16.52 -17.68
CA VAL A 466 20.28 -16.70 -18.39
C VAL A 466 21.34 -15.77 -17.84
N THR A 467 22.45 -16.33 -17.37
CA THR A 467 23.65 -15.56 -17.01
C THR A 467 24.83 -15.97 -17.88
N PHE A 468 25.68 -15.00 -18.18
CA PHE A 468 26.93 -15.23 -18.88
C PHE A 468 28.03 -15.67 -17.92
N GLU A 469 28.90 -16.57 -18.38
CA GLU A 469 30.01 -17.10 -17.62
C GLU A 469 31.26 -17.19 -18.50
N VAL A 470 32.37 -16.64 -18.03
CA VAL A 470 33.70 -16.93 -18.57
C VAL A 470 34.22 -18.20 -17.91
N VAL A 471 34.59 -19.18 -18.72
CA VAL A 471 35.04 -20.49 -18.27
C VAL A 471 36.51 -20.65 -18.64
N GLY A 472 37.35 -21.12 -17.71
CA GLY A 472 38.76 -21.36 -18.02
C GLY A 472 38.94 -22.39 -19.15
N ASP A 473 40.11 -22.37 -19.81
CA ASP A 473 40.40 -23.16 -21.02
C ASP A 473 40.14 -24.68 -20.87
N LEU A 474 38.99 -25.12 -21.39
CA LEU A 474 38.52 -26.49 -21.46
C LEU A 474 38.92 -27.20 -22.75
N THR A 475 39.48 -26.49 -23.72
CA THR A 475 39.86 -27.04 -25.03
C THR A 475 41.37 -27.13 -25.23
N ASN A 476 42.13 -26.61 -24.27
CA ASN A 476 43.59 -26.56 -24.25
C ASN A 476 44.15 -25.83 -25.47
N ASP A 477 43.46 -24.77 -25.91
CA ASP A 477 43.88 -23.90 -27.02
C ASP A 477 44.44 -22.55 -26.54
N SER A 478 44.64 -22.41 -25.23
CA SER A 478 45.10 -21.22 -24.51
C SER A 478 44.13 -20.03 -24.60
N VAL A 479 42.87 -20.28 -24.98
CA VAL A 479 41.80 -19.28 -24.98
C VAL A 479 40.71 -19.76 -24.03
N GLU A 480 40.28 -18.90 -23.12
CA GLU A 480 39.13 -19.16 -22.25
C GLU A 480 37.84 -19.39 -23.08
N GLU A 481 36.94 -20.21 -22.55
CA GLU A 481 35.63 -20.43 -23.15
C GLU A 481 34.56 -19.49 -22.63
N TYR A 482 33.52 -19.37 -23.43
CA TYR A 482 32.36 -18.58 -23.09
C TYR A 482 31.17 -19.50 -22.93
N ALA A 483 30.40 -19.29 -21.87
CA ALA A 483 29.25 -20.10 -21.58
C ALA A 483 28.07 -19.22 -21.15
N ILE A 484 26.89 -19.81 -21.26
CA ILE A 484 25.71 -19.32 -20.57
C ILE A 484 25.24 -20.39 -19.60
N THR A 485 24.73 -19.97 -18.45
CA THR A 485 24.04 -20.85 -17.49
C THR A 485 22.60 -20.42 -17.31
N GLY A 486 21.74 -21.35 -16.92
CA GLY A 486 20.31 -21.10 -16.75
C GLY A 486 19.51 -22.37 -16.58
N ILE A 487 18.19 -22.22 -16.45
CA ILE A 487 17.25 -23.34 -16.30
C ILE A 487 16.63 -23.65 -17.66
N HIS A 488 16.76 -24.88 -18.13
CA HIS A 488 16.24 -25.25 -19.44
C HIS A 488 14.71 -25.27 -19.46
N LEU A 489 14.11 -24.47 -20.36
CA LEU A 489 12.69 -24.11 -20.38
C LEU A 489 11.73 -25.31 -20.44
N THR A 490 12.15 -26.44 -21.04
CA THR A 490 11.26 -27.61 -21.22
C THR A 490 11.46 -28.76 -20.24
N ASN A 491 12.64 -28.89 -19.61
CA ASN A 491 12.95 -30.04 -18.77
C ASN A 491 13.43 -29.66 -17.37
N GLY A 492 13.55 -28.36 -17.09
CA GLY A 492 13.85 -27.82 -15.77
C GLY A 492 15.25 -28.14 -15.24
N THR A 493 16.18 -28.66 -16.04
CA THR A 493 17.56 -28.89 -15.58
C THR A 493 18.36 -27.59 -15.58
N LYS A 494 19.21 -27.38 -14.57
CA LYS A 494 20.25 -26.33 -14.61
C LYS A 494 21.32 -26.77 -15.63
N GLN A 495 21.71 -25.90 -16.55
CA GLN A 495 22.69 -26.23 -17.59
C GLN A 495 23.77 -25.16 -17.71
N LEU A 496 24.99 -25.59 -18.05
CA LEU A 496 26.08 -24.72 -18.51
C LEU A 496 26.35 -25.04 -19.98
N PHE A 497 26.08 -24.10 -20.87
CA PHE A 497 26.21 -24.28 -22.31
C PHE A 497 27.47 -23.59 -22.83
N VAL A 498 28.54 -24.38 -22.99
CA VAL A 498 29.89 -23.89 -23.31
C VAL A 498 30.13 -23.84 -24.82
N LYS A 499 30.69 -22.72 -25.28
CA LYS A 499 31.23 -22.51 -26.61
C LYS A 499 32.74 -22.36 -26.53
N ASN A 500 33.44 -22.95 -27.48
CA ASN A 500 34.88 -22.76 -27.57
C ASN A 500 35.20 -21.28 -27.88
N GLY A 501 36.08 -20.69 -27.07
CA GLY A 501 36.52 -19.32 -27.17
C GLY A 501 37.14 -19.02 -28.53
N ALA A 502 38.11 -19.81 -29.00
CA ALA A 502 38.80 -19.54 -30.25
C ALA A 502 37.91 -19.64 -31.52
N THR A 503 37.06 -20.66 -31.61
CA THR A 503 36.41 -21.15 -32.84
C THR A 503 34.91 -20.86 -32.92
N LYS A 504 34.27 -20.40 -31.84
CA LYS A 504 32.81 -20.17 -31.73
C LYS A 504 31.95 -21.43 -31.79
N GLN A 505 32.56 -22.61 -31.95
CA GLN A 505 31.84 -23.86 -32.03
C GLN A 505 31.25 -24.23 -30.66
N THR A 506 30.12 -24.93 -30.68
CA THR A 506 29.61 -25.57 -29.46
C THR A 506 30.64 -26.57 -28.96
N TYR A 507 31.11 -26.37 -27.72
CA TYR A 507 32.01 -27.31 -27.08
C TYR A 507 31.20 -28.42 -26.39
N LYS A 508 30.50 -28.08 -25.30
CA LYS A 508 29.74 -29.02 -24.46
C LYS A 508 28.56 -28.35 -23.77
N THR A 509 27.62 -29.17 -23.31
CA THR A 509 26.55 -28.74 -22.41
C THR A 509 26.59 -29.62 -21.17
N PHE A 510 26.91 -29.04 -20.02
CA PHE A 510 26.84 -29.72 -18.73
C PHE A 510 25.44 -29.56 -18.17
N LYS A 511 24.91 -30.62 -17.55
CA LYS A 511 23.51 -30.67 -17.11
C LYS A 511 23.45 -31.24 -15.71
N TRP A 512 22.78 -30.53 -14.81
CA TRP A 512 22.51 -30.97 -13.46
C TRP A 512 21.01 -31.00 -13.19
N PRO A 513 20.53 -31.91 -12.33
CA PRO A 513 19.21 -31.77 -11.73
C PRO A 513 19.06 -30.37 -11.10
N ASN A 514 17.88 -29.77 -11.16
CA ASN A 514 17.64 -28.52 -10.44
C ASN A 514 17.17 -28.85 -9.01
N GLN A 515 18.13 -29.12 -8.12
CA GLN A 515 17.91 -29.54 -6.71
C GLN A 515 18.81 -28.79 -5.72
N TRP A 516 19.50 -27.74 -6.19
CA TRP A 516 20.45 -26.96 -5.42
C TRP A 516 19.99 -25.51 -5.40
N VAL A 517 19.94 -24.94 -4.21
CA VAL A 517 19.81 -23.50 -4.01
C VAL A 517 21.21 -22.88 -3.88
N ASP A 518 21.31 -21.58 -4.17
CA ASP A 518 22.57 -20.82 -4.18
C ASP A 518 23.63 -21.49 -5.07
N ALA A 519 23.18 -21.97 -6.23
CA ALA A 519 23.97 -22.83 -7.08
C ALA A 519 24.97 -22.01 -7.90
N GLN A 520 26.25 -22.35 -7.81
CA GLN A 520 27.35 -21.71 -8.53
C GLN A 520 28.10 -22.73 -9.40
N ILE A 521 28.54 -22.30 -10.59
CA ILE A 521 29.39 -23.09 -11.46
C ILE A 521 30.84 -22.94 -11.01
N VAL A 522 31.56 -24.05 -11.01
CA VAL A 522 32.91 -24.14 -10.47
C VAL A 522 33.79 -24.87 -11.46
N ILE A 523 34.94 -24.29 -11.79
CA ILE A 523 35.98 -24.93 -12.60
C ILE A 523 37.08 -25.43 -11.67
N MET A 524 37.31 -26.74 -11.70
CA MET A 524 38.25 -27.46 -10.84
C MET A 524 39.57 -27.73 -11.58
N SER A 525 40.65 -27.99 -10.83
CA SER A 525 41.88 -28.54 -11.42
C SER A 525 41.61 -29.86 -12.13
N ASP A 526 42.32 -30.13 -13.23
CA ASP A 526 42.30 -31.43 -13.96
C ASP A 526 42.58 -32.62 -13.03
N ILE A 527 41.52 -33.33 -12.62
CA ILE A 527 41.59 -34.52 -11.77
C ILE A 527 41.72 -35.81 -12.59
N THR A 528 41.33 -35.79 -13.86
CA THR A 528 41.38 -36.94 -14.77
C THR A 528 42.72 -37.08 -15.50
N ASN A 529 43.56 -36.05 -15.47
CA ASN A 529 44.84 -35.93 -16.16
C ASN A 529 44.70 -36.03 -17.69
N ASP A 530 43.63 -35.47 -18.25
CA ASP A 530 43.41 -35.39 -19.70
C ASP A 530 43.71 -34.01 -20.30
N ALA A 531 44.27 -33.11 -19.48
CA ALA A 531 44.59 -31.71 -19.76
C ALA A 531 43.38 -30.80 -19.92
N VAL A 532 42.19 -31.23 -19.47
CA VAL A 532 40.98 -30.41 -19.45
C VAL A 532 40.50 -30.25 -17.99
N PRO A 533 40.37 -29.01 -17.47
CA PRO A 533 39.78 -28.74 -16.16
C PRO A 533 38.36 -29.30 -16.01
N GLU A 534 37.99 -29.80 -14.83
CA GLU A 534 36.64 -30.32 -14.58
C GLU A 534 35.63 -29.22 -14.29
N VAL A 535 34.36 -29.53 -14.56
CA VAL A 535 33.24 -28.61 -14.35
C VAL A 535 32.32 -29.16 -13.28
N ALA A 536 32.02 -28.35 -12.28
CA ALA A 536 31.16 -28.73 -11.18
C ALA A 536 30.07 -27.71 -10.89
N LEU A 537 28.99 -28.18 -10.29
CA LEU A 537 27.96 -27.34 -9.68
C LEU A 537 28.11 -27.44 -8.17
N TYR A 538 28.40 -26.32 -7.51
CA TYR A 538 28.25 -26.23 -6.06
C TYR A 538 26.89 -25.66 -5.70
N GLY A 539 26.31 -26.13 -4.61
CA GLY A 539 25.17 -25.48 -3.97
C GLY A 539 24.71 -26.24 -2.74
N ARG A 540 23.69 -25.71 -2.07
CA ARG A 540 23.00 -26.43 -0.98
C ARG A 540 21.94 -27.34 -1.57
N HIS A 541 22.11 -28.66 -1.44
CA HIS A 541 21.10 -29.59 -1.91
C HIS A 541 19.84 -29.49 -1.04
N GLU A 542 18.70 -29.17 -1.64
CA GLU A 542 17.44 -28.87 -0.94
C GLU A 542 17.00 -30.01 0.01
N ARG A 543 16.85 -31.21 -0.54
CA ARG A 543 16.40 -32.38 0.24
C ARG A 543 17.42 -32.91 1.26
N LEU A 544 18.72 -32.82 0.95
CA LEU A 544 19.78 -33.38 1.82
C LEU A 544 20.29 -32.38 2.85
N ASP A 545 19.97 -31.10 2.66
CA ASP A 545 20.33 -29.98 3.53
C ASP A 545 21.83 -29.94 3.83
N LYS A 546 22.64 -30.01 2.78
CA LYS A 546 24.10 -29.98 2.87
C LYS A 546 24.70 -29.41 1.58
N GLY A 547 25.87 -28.79 1.71
CA GLY A 547 26.65 -28.38 0.55
C GLY A 547 27.18 -29.57 -0.21
N GLN A 548 27.13 -29.47 -1.53
CA GLN A 548 27.69 -30.46 -2.44
C GLN A 548 28.36 -29.79 -3.62
N LEU A 549 29.48 -30.36 -4.05
CA LEU A 549 30.13 -30.05 -5.33
C LEU A 549 29.91 -31.26 -6.25
N PHE A 550 29.09 -31.10 -7.29
CA PHE A 550 28.70 -32.17 -8.20
C PHE A 550 29.50 -32.08 -9.49
N VAL A 551 30.49 -32.97 -9.65
CA VAL A 551 31.59 -32.84 -10.61
C VAL A 551 31.37 -33.70 -11.85
N TYR A 552 31.53 -33.08 -13.01
CA TYR A 552 31.61 -33.70 -14.31
C TYR A 552 33.01 -33.54 -14.90
N ASP A 553 33.39 -34.54 -15.69
CA ASP A 553 34.56 -34.52 -16.56
C ASP A 553 34.42 -33.39 -17.59
N GLY A 554 35.39 -32.47 -17.62
CA GLY A 554 35.38 -31.31 -18.51
C GLY A 554 35.45 -31.69 -19.99
N ALA A 555 36.21 -32.73 -20.33
CA ALA A 555 36.30 -33.26 -21.69
C ALA A 555 35.04 -34.05 -22.09
N ASN A 556 34.33 -34.63 -21.11
CA ASN A 556 33.13 -35.42 -21.32
C ASN A 556 31.97 -35.08 -20.36
N SER A 557 31.16 -34.11 -20.75
CA SER A 557 29.92 -33.71 -20.03
C SER A 557 28.89 -34.82 -19.72
N ASN A 558 29.02 -36.04 -20.26
CA ASN A 558 28.17 -37.19 -19.85
C ASN A 558 28.80 -38.04 -18.74
N ASN A 559 30.08 -37.85 -18.44
CA ASN A 559 30.83 -38.60 -17.45
C ASN A 559 30.84 -37.84 -16.12
N LYS A 560 29.95 -38.25 -15.22
CA LYS A 560 29.97 -37.78 -13.83
C LYS A 560 31.14 -38.43 -13.09
N LEU A 561 32.08 -37.62 -12.61
CA LEU A 561 33.26 -38.10 -11.90
C LEU A 561 32.99 -38.30 -10.41
N ASP A 562 32.58 -37.23 -9.73
CA ASP A 562 32.48 -37.24 -8.27
C ASP A 562 31.40 -36.32 -7.69
N VAL A 563 31.13 -36.49 -6.39
CA VAL A 563 30.33 -35.60 -5.57
C VAL A 563 31.04 -35.36 -4.24
N TYR A 564 31.55 -34.15 -4.05
CA TYR A 564 32.08 -33.73 -2.76
C TYR A 564 30.89 -33.43 -1.87
N ASN A 565 30.92 -33.98 -0.65
CA ASN A 565 29.86 -33.82 0.31
C ASN A 565 30.44 -33.19 1.57
N TRP A 566 29.93 -32.03 1.94
CA TRP A 566 30.05 -31.53 3.30
C TRP A 566 28.89 -32.11 4.13
N ASN A 567 29.10 -32.20 5.44
CA ASN A 567 28.06 -32.72 6.32
C ASN A 567 26.90 -31.68 6.45
N LYS A 568 25.75 -32.11 6.96
CA LYS A 568 24.54 -31.28 7.07
C LYS A 568 24.51 -30.34 8.28
N LEU A 569 25.63 -30.19 9.01
CA LEU A 569 25.68 -29.47 10.28
C LEU A 569 25.88 -27.96 10.12
N TRP A 570 25.88 -27.41 8.91
CA TRP A 570 26.07 -25.96 8.69
C TRP A 570 24.83 -25.27 8.09
N ASN A 571 24.63 -24.03 8.52
CA ASN A 571 23.76 -23.02 7.92
C ASN A 571 24.62 -21.99 7.18
N ASN A 572 23.98 -21.21 6.30
CA ASN A 572 24.59 -20.07 5.58
C ASN A 572 25.90 -20.47 4.93
N ILE A 573 25.82 -21.47 4.04
CA ILE A 573 27.00 -22.10 3.47
C ILE A 573 27.41 -21.42 2.17
N SER A 574 28.71 -21.22 1.99
CA SER A 574 29.29 -20.68 0.77
C SER A 574 30.58 -21.41 0.44
N LEU A 575 30.90 -21.52 -0.85
CA LEU A 575 32.11 -22.15 -1.33
C LEU A 575 33.13 -21.10 -1.72
N TYR A 576 34.39 -21.37 -1.40
CA TYR A 576 35.53 -20.58 -1.82
C TYR A 576 36.63 -21.46 -2.38
N LYS A 577 37.24 -20.96 -3.46
CA LYS A 577 38.48 -21.48 -4.00
C LYS A 577 39.62 -21.14 -3.03
N MET A 578 40.38 -22.17 -2.67
CA MET A 578 41.56 -22.05 -1.81
C MET A 578 42.83 -22.25 -2.62
N ASP A 579 43.95 -21.81 -2.06
CA ASP A 579 45.26 -22.23 -2.54
C ASP A 579 45.49 -23.72 -2.22
N ASP A 580 46.55 -24.29 -2.77
CA ASP A 580 46.98 -25.67 -2.51
C ASP A 580 47.54 -25.78 -1.08
N ILE A 581 46.66 -26.11 -0.12
CA ILE A 581 46.98 -26.09 1.31
C ILE A 581 47.81 -27.32 1.71
N ASP A 582 47.70 -28.43 0.98
CA ASP A 582 48.47 -29.64 1.28
C ASP A 582 49.63 -29.94 0.33
N GLY A 583 49.86 -29.08 -0.66
CA GLY A 583 51.02 -29.09 -1.55
C GLY A 583 50.97 -30.20 -2.60
N ASP A 584 49.77 -30.65 -2.97
CA ASP A 584 49.57 -31.73 -3.94
C ASP A 584 49.52 -31.28 -5.40
N GLY A 585 49.57 -29.98 -5.65
CA GLY A 585 49.54 -29.34 -6.96
C GLY A 585 48.14 -29.01 -7.47
N THR A 586 47.10 -29.25 -6.68
CA THR A 586 45.70 -28.92 -7.05
C THR A 586 45.10 -27.88 -6.13
N ILE A 587 44.24 -27.02 -6.66
CA ILE A 587 43.54 -26.01 -5.84
C ILE A 587 42.54 -26.70 -4.91
N ASP A 588 42.47 -26.24 -3.66
CA ASP A 588 41.55 -26.80 -2.68
C ASP A 588 40.21 -26.05 -2.63
N TRP A 589 39.23 -26.67 -1.97
CA TRP A 589 37.87 -26.13 -1.88
C TRP A 589 37.40 -26.03 -0.43
N GLY A 590 37.13 -24.81 0.02
CA GLY A 590 36.69 -24.51 1.38
C GLY A 590 35.21 -24.15 1.43
N GLN A 591 34.40 -24.96 2.12
CA GLN A 591 33.03 -24.56 2.46
C GLN A 591 33.04 -23.78 3.78
N PHE A 592 32.62 -22.53 3.76
CA PHE A 592 32.35 -21.72 4.93
C PHE A 592 30.91 -21.95 5.42
N GLY A 593 30.67 -21.79 6.72
CA GLY A 593 29.31 -21.75 7.27
C GLY A 593 29.28 -21.77 8.79
N GLN A 594 28.08 -21.58 9.35
CA GLN A 594 27.85 -21.61 10.79
C GLN A 594 27.31 -22.97 11.24
N ARG A 595 27.94 -23.57 12.26
CA ARG A 595 27.50 -24.86 12.81
C ARG A 595 26.13 -24.76 13.50
N LYS A 596 25.25 -25.70 13.21
CA LYS A 596 23.90 -25.84 13.77
C LYS A 596 23.87 -26.26 15.24
N ASP A 597 24.90 -26.97 15.72
CA ASP A 597 24.92 -27.57 17.05
C ASP A 597 25.57 -26.70 18.12
N ASP A 598 26.69 -26.03 17.80
CA ASP A 598 27.41 -25.17 18.73
C ASP A 598 27.55 -23.71 18.28
N GLY A 599 26.99 -23.35 17.12
CA GLY A 599 27.00 -21.99 16.59
C GLY A 599 28.35 -21.50 16.05
N ARG A 600 29.42 -22.31 16.11
CA ARG A 600 30.75 -21.89 15.67
C ARG A 600 30.80 -21.72 14.16
N TYR A 601 31.47 -20.67 13.72
CA TYR A 601 31.81 -20.49 12.32
C TYR A 601 32.98 -21.39 11.95
N GLN A 602 32.89 -22.05 10.80
CA GLN A 602 33.92 -22.92 10.31
C GLN A 602 34.14 -22.81 8.82
N TRP A 603 35.38 -23.06 8.43
CA TRP A 603 35.76 -23.31 7.06
C TRP A 603 36.29 -24.73 6.95
N VAL A 604 35.61 -25.56 6.17
CA VAL A 604 35.92 -27.00 6.03
C VAL A 604 36.49 -27.23 4.64
N VAL A 605 37.80 -27.44 4.59
CA VAL A 605 38.57 -27.54 3.35
C VAL A 605 38.71 -29.00 2.92
N LYS A 606 38.41 -29.25 1.65
CA LYS A 606 38.61 -30.53 0.97
C LYS A 606 39.61 -30.38 -0.17
N LYS A 607 40.24 -31.50 -0.52
CA LYS A 607 41.17 -31.63 -1.64
C LYS A 607 40.53 -31.19 -2.94
N GLY A 608 41.30 -30.59 -3.83
CA GLY A 608 40.87 -30.39 -5.23
C GLY A 608 40.58 -31.71 -5.93
N HIS A 609 41.49 -32.68 -5.80
CA HIS A 609 41.50 -33.89 -6.61
C HIS A 609 40.88 -35.15 -5.98
N ASP A 610 40.55 -35.13 -4.68
CA ASP A 610 39.95 -36.28 -3.99
C ASP A 610 38.76 -35.86 -3.10
N LYS A 611 37.58 -36.43 -3.35
CA LYS A 611 36.39 -36.23 -2.51
C LYS A 611 36.59 -36.63 -1.04
N ARG A 612 37.55 -37.49 -0.74
CA ARG A 612 37.73 -38.14 0.56
C ARG A 612 38.42 -37.20 1.54
N GLY A 613 37.90 -37.21 2.76
CA GLY A 613 38.51 -36.51 3.88
C GLY A 613 38.26 -35.00 3.85
N VAL A 614 38.87 -34.36 4.85
CA VAL A 614 38.92 -32.93 5.09
C VAL A 614 40.39 -32.66 5.38
N ILE A 615 41.02 -31.76 4.65
CA ILE A 615 42.44 -31.43 4.84
C ILE A 615 42.59 -30.56 6.10
N ARG A 616 41.71 -29.57 6.22
CA ARG A 616 41.73 -28.57 7.28
C ARG A 616 40.32 -28.16 7.68
N THR A 617 40.20 -27.80 8.95
CA THR A 617 39.03 -27.09 9.46
C THR A 617 39.50 -25.91 10.28
N PHE A 618 39.17 -24.72 9.79
CA PHE A 618 39.37 -23.47 10.52
C PHE A 618 38.12 -23.22 11.34
N SER A 619 38.26 -22.91 12.62
CA SER A 619 37.13 -22.68 13.51
C SER A 619 37.28 -21.35 14.24
N TRP A 620 36.19 -20.59 14.27
CA TRP A 620 36.06 -19.39 15.09
C TRP A 620 35.00 -19.62 16.18
N PRO A 621 35.07 -18.90 17.32
CA PRO A 621 34.01 -18.93 18.31
C PRO A 621 32.68 -18.37 17.75
N ASN A 622 31.60 -18.64 18.46
CA ASN A 622 30.23 -18.24 18.11
C ASN A 622 29.82 -16.88 18.71
N ASP A 623 30.80 -16.05 19.03
CA ASP A 623 30.62 -14.76 19.72
C ASP A 623 30.52 -13.57 18.78
N LEU A 624 30.48 -13.82 17.47
CA LEU A 624 30.20 -12.84 16.42
C LEU A 624 28.83 -13.08 15.79
N THR A 625 28.14 -12.00 15.40
CA THR A 625 26.95 -11.98 14.56
C THR A 625 27.29 -11.42 13.18
N ASP A 626 26.45 -11.69 12.19
CA ASP A 626 26.59 -11.24 10.80
C ASP A 626 27.97 -11.56 10.24
N ALA A 627 28.49 -12.74 10.59
CA ALA A 627 29.88 -13.05 10.37
C ALA A 627 30.12 -13.47 8.90
N GLN A 628 31.03 -12.75 8.25
CA GLN A 628 31.38 -12.91 6.84
C GLN A 628 32.83 -13.37 6.68
N PRO A 629 33.11 -14.33 5.79
CA PRO A 629 34.47 -14.81 5.54
C PRO A 629 35.23 -13.81 4.65
N LEU A 630 36.55 -13.80 4.78
CA LEU A 630 37.45 -13.01 3.95
C LEU A 630 38.75 -13.78 3.72
N LEU A 631 39.25 -13.80 2.48
CA LEU A 631 40.61 -14.24 2.17
C LEU A 631 41.53 -13.02 2.13
N LEU A 632 42.69 -13.14 2.75
CA LEU A 632 43.72 -12.10 2.77
C LEU A 632 44.96 -12.61 2.05
N SER A 633 45.77 -11.70 1.53
CA SER A 633 47.08 -12.04 0.96
C SER A 633 47.95 -12.78 1.97
N ASP A 634 48.88 -13.62 1.51
CA ASP A 634 49.78 -14.38 2.38
C ASP A 634 50.62 -13.43 3.27
N ARG A 635 50.46 -13.56 4.59
CA ARG A 635 51.15 -12.76 5.61
C ARG A 635 52.23 -13.56 6.32
N THR A 636 52.23 -14.88 6.14
CA THR A 636 53.17 -15.80 6.78
C THR A 636 54.36 -16.16 5.88
N GLY A 637 54.25 -15.87 4.58
CA GLY A 637 55.26 -16.13 3.56
C GLY A 637 55.38 -17.62 3.24
N ASP A 638 54.27 -18.37 3.32
CA ASP A 638 54.21 -19.80 3.06
C ASP A 638 53.48 -20.19 1.76
N ASP A 639 53.19 -19.18 0.92
CA ASP A 639 52.48 -19.25 -0.35
C ASP A 639 51.00 -19.67 -0.23
N VAL A 640 50.38 -19.48 0.93
CA VAL A 640 48.95 -19.71 1.16
C VAL A 640 48.28 -18.46 1.69
N LYS A 641 47.17 -18.03 1.05
CA LYS A 641 46.33 -16.94 1.53
C LYS A 641 45.75 -17.21 2.91
N GLU A 642 45.61 -16.15 3.68
CA GLU A 642 45.12 -16.24 5.04
C GLU A 642 43.60 -16.26 5.09
N VAL A 643 43.08 -17.03 6.05
CA VAL A 643 41.64 -17.21 6.23
C VAL A 643 41.14 -16.33 7.37
N ALA A 644 40.17 -15.47 7.07
CA ALA A 644 39.63 -14.54 8.05
C ALA A 644 38.10 -14.61 8.16
N LEU A 645 37.62 -14.10 9.30
CA LEU A 645 36.20 -13.92 9.59
C LEU A 645 36.04 -12.54 10.21
N TYR A 646 35.14 -11.72 9.67
CA TYR A 646 34.71 -10.49 10.33
C TYR A 646 33.25 -10.55 10.76
N GLY A 647 32.89 -9.77 11.77
CA GLY A 647 31.54 -9.72 12.33
C GLY A 647 31.46 -8.94 13.63
N LYS A 648 30.26 -8.73 14.16
CA LYS A 648 30.02 -7.91 15.37
C LYS A 648 29.94 -8.78 16.61
N ASN A 649 30.54 -8.37 17.71
CA ASN A 649 30.32 -9.06 18.99
C ASN A 649 29.00 -8.60 19.65
N SER A 650 28.68 -9.19 20.81
CA SER A 650 27.50 -8.79 21.63
C SER A 650 27.45 -7.33 22.06
N SER A 651 28.55 -6.58 21.99
CA SER A 651 28.57 -5.13 22.27
C SER A 651 28.48 -4.28 21.00
N GLY A 652 28.20 -4.88 19.83
CA GLY A 652 28.17 -4.22 18.52
C GLY A 652 29.55 -3.87 17.95
N LYS A 653 30.64 -4.28 18.62
CA LYS A 653 32.01 -3.98 18.20
C LYS A 653 32.40 -4.92 17.05
N LEU A 654 32.86 -4.36 15.94
CA LEU A 654 33.29 -5.16 14.78
C LEU A 654 34.68 -5.73 15.01
N PHE A 655 34.88 -6.99 14.65
CA PHE A 655 36.16 -7.69 14.68
C PHE A 655 36.48 -8.26 13.31
N LEU A 656 37.77 -8.30 12.96
CA LEU A 656 38.32 -9.13 11.88
C LEU A 656 39.36 -10.06 12.51
N ARG A 657 39.15 -11.37 12.36
CA ARG A 657 39.95 -12.42 12.99
C ARG A 657 40.63 -13.26 11.93
N VAL A 658 41.95 -13.09 11.80
CA VAL A 658 42.77 -13.70 10.74
C VAL A 658 43.51 -14.92 11.27
N ASN A 659 43.24 -16.09 10.72
CA ASN A 659 44.00 -17.30 10.95
C ASN A 659 44.97 -17.51 9.79
N ASP A 660 46.10 -18.14 10.10
CA ASP A 660 47.00 -18.73 9.12
C ASP A 660 46.24 -19.70 8.21
N GLY A 661 46.40 -19.54 6.90
CA GLY A 661 45.74 -20.31 5.85
C GLY A 661 46.23 -21.75 5.72
N ARG A 662 47.44 -22.06 6.19
CA ARG A 662 48.03 -23.40 6.15
C ARG A 662 47.89 -24.13 7.49
N LEU A 663 48.07 -23.41 8.60
CA LEU A 663 48.09 -23.95 9.96
C LEU A 663 46.72 -23.82 10.64
N ALA A 664 46.08 -24.96 10.88
CA ALA A 664 44.77 -25.00 11.51
C ALA A 664 44.74 -24.32 12.89
N ASN A 665 43.85 -23.34 13.04
CA ASN A 665 43.56 -22.64 14.30
C ASN A 665 44.74 -21.84 14.88
N THR A 666 45.70 -21.44 14.05
CA THR A 666 46.74 -20.46 14.43
C THR A 666 46.25 -19.06 14.10
N ARG A 667 45.86 -18.29 15.13
CA ARG A 667 45.47 -16.87 14.99
C ARG A 667 46.71 -16.03 14.78
N ILE A 668 46.81 -15.32 13.66
CA ILE A 668 47.97 -14.47 13.32
C ILE A 668 47.68 -12.98 13.54
N ALA A 669 46.43 -12.55 13.37
CA ALA A 669 46.03 -11.17 13.61
C ALA A 669 44.57 -11.05 14.10
N ASN A 670 44.29 -9.96 14.82
CA ASN A 670 42.95 -9.61 15.28
C ASN A 670 42.77 -8.09 15.27
N TYR A 671 41.92 -7.60 14.37
CA TYR A 671 41.56 -6.20 14.25
C TYR A 671 40.20 -5.96 14.85
N SER A 672 39.94 -4.71 15.27
CA SER A 672 38.62 -4.36 15.76
C SER A 672 38.31 -2.88 15.65
N TRP A 673 37.06 -2.57 15.35
CA TRP A 673 36.54 -1.21 15.22
C TRP A 673 35.41 -0.98 16.24
N PRO A 674 35.25 0.24 16.78
CA PRO A 674 34.25 0.54 17.81
C PRO A 674 32.81 0.29 17.32
N ALA A 675 31.86 0.14 18.25
CA ALA A 675 30.45 -0.12 17.97
C ALA A 675 29.69 1.15 17.53
N VAL A 676 30.10 1.74 16.41
CA VAL A 676 29.57 3.01 15.89
C VAL A 676 29.34 2.98 14.38
N TRP A 677 29.17 1.78 13.82
CA TRP A 677 29.05 1.56 12.37
C TRP A 677 27.75 0.86 12.01
N THR A 678 27.31 1.08 10.78
CA THR A 678 26.27 0.34 10.05
C THR A 678 26.71 0.20 8.58
N ASN A 679 26.09 -0.71 7.83
CA ASN A 679 26.47 -1.02 6.45
C ASN A 679 27.97 -1.37 6.30
N GLU A 680 28.46 -2.27 7.15
CA GLU A 680 29.89 -2.54 7.27
C GLU A 680 30.42 -3.50 6.20
N GLN A 681 31.50 -3.07 5.56
CA GLN A 681 32.32 -3.90 4.69
C GLN A 681 33.76 -3.89 5.18
N VAL A 682 34.35 -5.07 5.32
CA VAL A 682 35.76 -5.22 5.67
C VAL A 682 36.51 -5.76 4.48
N MET A 683 37.64 -5.13 4.17
CA MET A 683 38.46 -5.42 2.99
C MET A 683 39.95 -5.37 3.31
N GLU A 684 40.74 -5.98 2.42
CA GLU A 684 42.18 -5.79 2.36
C GLU A 684 42.50 -4.67 1.38
N LEU A 685 43.41 -3.78 1.76
CA LEU A 685 44.01 -2.78 0.88
C LEU A 685 45.47 -3.17 0.63
N GLY A 686 46.09 -2.61 -0.41
CA GLY A 686 47.51 -2.80 -0.69
C GLY A 686 48.40 -2.28 0.45
N ASP A 687 49.70 -2.46 0.30
CA ASP A 687 50.71 -1.95 1.24
C ASP A 687 50.84 -0.43 1.14
N LEU A 688 50.06 0.29 1.95
CA LEU A 688 49.95 1.75 1.96
C LEU A 688 51.16 2.41 2.65
N ASN A 689 51.81 1.69 3.57
CA ASN A 689 52.90 2.22 4.39
C ASN A 689 54.28 1.59 4.05
N ASN A 690 54.33 0.72 3.04
CA ASN A 690 55.51 0.02 2.53
C ASN A 690 56.24 -0.82 3.58
N ASP A 691 55.50 -1.47 4.48
CA ASP A 691 56.06 -2.33 5.52
C ASP A 691 56.14 -3.82 5.15
N GLY A 692 55.66 -4.15 3.93
CA GLY A 692 55.57 -5.49 3.37
C GLY A 692 54.26 -6.22 3.69
N THR A 693 53.29 -5.57 4.34
CA THR A 693 52.01 -6.17 4.74
C THR A 693 50.84 -5.31 4.26
N ASN A 694 49.92 -5.91 3.53
CA ASN A 694 48.68 -5.27 3.12
C ASN A 694 47.82 -4.79 4.32
N GLU A 695 47.34 -3.55 4.25
CA GLU A 695 46.43 -2.94 5.21
C GLU A 695 45.05 -3.62 5.22
N VAL A 696 44.28 -3.39 6.29
CA VAL A 696 42.86 -3.80 6.35
C VAL A 696 42.00 -2.62 6.71
N ALA A 697 40.85 -2.50 6.05
CA ALA A 697 39.96 -1.36 6.23
C ALA A 697 38.53 -1.78 6.54
N LEU A 698 37.83 -0.90 7.25
CA LEU A 698 36.38 -0.92 7.41
C LEU A 698 35.79 0.24 6.63
N LEU A 699 34.95 -0.05 5.65
CA LEU A 699 34.02 0.90 5.07
C LEU A 699 32.67 0.77 5.78
N GLY A 700 32.07 1.88 6.21
CA GLY A 700 30.71 1.86 6.74
C GLY A 700 30.21 3.24 7.14
N ILE A 701 28.93 3.32 7.47
CA ILE A 701 28.27 4.57 7.90
C ILE A 701 28.51 4.75 9.40
N ASN A 702 29.09 5.88 9.79
CA ASN A 702 29.23 6.21 11.20
C ASN A 702 27.89 6.64 11.78
N VAL A 703 27.37 5.91 12.77
CA VAL A 703 26.05 6.18 13.36
C VAL A 703 25.91 7.55 14.03
N ASN A 704 27.03 8.20 14.40
CA ASN A 704 26.98 9.51 15.05
C ASN A 704 26.97 10.67 14.05
N SER A 705 27.61 10.48 12.88
CA SER A 705 27.66 11.52 11.85
C SER A 705 26.73 11.28 10.67
N GLY A 706 26.22 10.06 10.50
CA GLY A 706 25.44 9.64 9.33
C GLY A 706 26.27 9.59 8.04
N LYS A 707 27.60 9.56 8.12
CA LYS A 707 28.49 9.65 6.94
C LYS A 707 29.27 8.36 6.73
N TYR A 708 29.52 8.02 5.47
CA TYR A 708 30.47 6.97 5.12
C TYR A 708 31.89 7.34 5.59
N GLN A 709 32.57 6.37 6.19
CA GLN A 709 33.98 6.49 6.53
C GLN A 709 34.72 5.22 6.16
N LEU A 710 35.95 5.38 5.69
CA LEU A 710 36.93 4.31 5.53
C LEU A 710 37.93 4.40 6.68
N VAL A 711 37.93 3.42 7.59
CA VAL A 711 38.85 3.35 8.73
C VAL A 711 39.88 2.26 8.51
N ILE A 712 41.11 2.70 8.23
CA ILE A 712 42.22 1.84 7.81
C ILE A 712 43.06 1.47 9.02
N LYS A 713 43.39 0.20 9.13
CA LYS A 713 44.32 -0.34 10.11
C LYS A 713 45.53 -0.92 9.41
N ASP A 714 46.67 -0.59 10.00
CA ASP A 714 47.97 -1.13 9.64
C ASP A 714 47.93 -2.66 9.68
N GLY A 715 48.32 -3.28 8.57
CA GLY A 715 48.27 -4.73 8.38
C GLY A 715 49.10 -5.49 9.40
N ARG A 716 50.18 -4.91 9.90
CA ARG A 716 51.16 -5.55 10.79
C ARG A 716 50.99 -5.16 12.26
N ALA A 717 50.81 -3.87 12.54
CA ALA A 717 50.70 -3.30 13.87
C ALA A 717 49.27 -3.35 14.45
N ALA A 718 48.25 -3.54 13.60
CA ALA A 718 46.81 -3.53 13.94
C ALA A 718 46.31 -2.23 14.59
N THR A 719 47.13 -1.18 14.60
CA THR A 719 46.77 0.19 14.96
C THR A 719 46.02 0.87 13.82
N GLU A 720 45.26 1.91 14.12
CA GLU A 720 44.69 2.75 13.05
C GLU A 720 45.83 3.43 12.29
N TYR A 721 45.88 3.18 10.99
CA TYR A 721 46.83 3.83 10.07
C TYR A 721 46.26 5.19 9.64
N GLY A 722 44.96 5.22 9.31
CA GLY A 722 44.26 6.48 9.09
C GLY A 722 42.79 6.30 8.76
N ARG A 723 42.15 7.41 8.37
CA ARG A 723 40.70 7.49 8.18
C ARG A 723 40.32 8.52 7.14
N LEU A 724 39.40 8.14 6.27
CA LEU A 724 38.75 9.03 5.31
C LEU A 724 37.27 9.18 5.69
N THR A 725 36.76 10.42 5.64
CA THR A 725 35.32 10.68 5.68
C THR A 725 34.89 11.00 4.26
N LEU A 726 33.95 10.22 3.74
CA LEU A 726 33.49 10.29 2.37
C LEU A 726 32.20 11.11 2.39
N GLU A 727 32.31 12.36 1.95
CA GLU A 727 31.18 13.29 1.89
C GLU A 727 30.26 12.91 0.73
N GLY A 728 28.95 12.95 0.94
CA GLY A 728 27.95 12.53 -0.04
C GLY A 728 27.06 11.39 0.47
N ASP A 729 25.95 11.18 -0.22
CA ASP A 729 25.09 10.00 -0.04
C ASP A 729 25.37 9.04 -1.19
N TRP A 730 25.85 7.83 -0.94
CA TRP A 730 26.46 7.03 -2.01
C TRP A 730 25.60 5.82 -2.40
N ALA A 731 25.29 5.69 -3.69
CA ALA A 731 24.54 4.57 -4.28
C ALA A 731 25.45 3.40 -4.72
N ASP A 732 26.62 3.69 -5.33
CA ASP A 732 27.57 2.68 -5.84
C ASP A 732 29.00 2.89 -5.29
N LEU A 733 29.17 2.88 -3.97
CA LEU A 733 30.46 3.14 -3.34
C LEU A 733 31.38 1.91 -3.37
N THR A 734 32.50 2.03 -4.06
CA THR A 734 33.55 1.01 -4.17
C THR A 734 34.91 1.58 -3.76
N ILE A 735 35.73 0.71 -3.16
CA ILE A 735 37.08 1.04 -2.69
C ILE A 735 38.05 0.05 -3.33
N SER A 736 39.14 0.57 -3.88
CA SER A 736 40.25 -0.23 -4.39
C SER A 736 41.58 0.39 -3.98
N SER A 737 42.68 -0.32 -4.24
CA SER A 737 44.01 0.16 -3.89
C SER A 737 45.09 -0.37 -4.83
N TYR A 738 45.91 0.54 -5.35
CA TYR A 738 47.07 0.26 -6.21
C TYR A 738 47.97 1.50 -6.24
N ASP A 739 49.22 1.33 -6.63
CA ASP A 739 50.21 2.42 -6.68
C ASP A 739 49.98 3.29 -7.92
N VAL A 740 49.29 4.42 -7.76
CA VAL A 740 48.86 5.29 -8.87
C VAL A 740 50.00 6.19 -9.34
N ASN A 741 50.87 6.59 -8.41
CA ASN A 741 51.94 7.55 -8.69
C ASN A 741 53.30 6.89 -8.95
N SER A 742 53.38 5.55 -8.86
CA SER A 742 54.57 4.71 -8.97
C SER A 742 55.64 4.99 -7.89
N ASP A 743 55.24 5.36 -6.68
CA ASP A 743 56.16 5.62 -5.56
C ASP A 743 56.52 4.36 -4.74
N GLY A 744 55.90 3.23 -5.07
CA GLY A 744 56.08 1.94 -4.42
C GLY A 744 55.15 1.70 -3.23
N GLN A 745 54.24 2.62 -2.91
CA GLN A 745 53.14 2.43 -1.97
C GLN A 745 51.82 2.34 -2.73
N ALA A 746 50.92 1.49 -2.26
CA ALA A 746 49.56 1.50 -2.79
C ALA A 746 48.81 2.76 -2.32
N ASP A 747 48.01 3.34 -3.20
CA ASP A 747 47.09 4.44 -2.91
C ASP A 747 45.68 3.91 -2.66
N VAL A 748 44.80 4.73 -2.08
CA VAL A 748 43.39 4.39 -1.86
C VAL A 748 42.53 5.10 -2.88
N ILE A 749 41.74 4.33 -3.62
CA ILE A 749 40.83 4.84 -4.63
C ILE A 749 39.40 4.66 -4.14
N VAL A 750 38.64 5.74 -4.19
CA VAL A 750 37.22 5.80 -3.86
C VAL A 750 36.47 6.11 -5.14
N ASN A 751 35.54 5.25 -5.53
CA ASN A 751 34.68 5.43 -6.69
C ASN A 751 33.22 5.27 -6.27
N GLY A 752 32.34 6.15 -6.74
CA GLY A 752 30.90 5.92 -6.61
C GLY A 752 30.03 7.05 -7.13
N VAL A 753 28.73 6.84 -7.02
CA VAL A 753 27.68 7.79 -7.43
C VAL A 753 27.04 8.40 -6.18
N ASP A 754 26.91 9.73 -6.16
CA ASP A 754 26.14 10.41 -5.13
C ASP A 754 24.64 10.35 -5.47
N ALA A 755 23.83 9.71 -4.63
CA ALA A 755 22.40 9.44 -4.84
C ALA A 755 21.53 10.71 -4.96
N ASN A 756 21.99 11.86 -4.43
CA ASN A 756 21.21 13.11 -4.52
C ASN A 756 21.55 13.92 -5.76
N THR A 757 22.80 13.85 -6.22
CA THR A 757 23.29 14.63 -7.37
C THR A 757 23.48 13.79 -8.62
N LEU A 758 23.31 12.48 -8.50
CA LEU A 758 23.53 11.46 -9.53
C LEU A 758 24.92 11.56 -10.18
N THR A 759 25.87 12.19 -9.48
CA THR A 759 27.20 12.47 -10.02
C THR A 759 28.17 11.35 -9.64
N ARG A 760 28.80 10.71 -10.63
CA ARG A 760 29.88 9.75 -10.42
C ARG A 760 31.21 10.45 -10.16
N THR A 761 31.90 10.07 -9.08
CA THR A 761 33.17 10.65 -8.64
C THR A 761 34.22 9.57 -8.39
N ILE A 762 35.44 9.78 -8.91
CA ILE A 762 36.62 8.98 -8.59
C ILE A 762 37.62 9.86 -7.85
N THR A 763 37.99 9.46 -6.64
CA THR A 763 38.90 10.20 -5.76
C THR A 763 40.07 9.30 -5.36
N VAL A 764 41.30 9.79 -5.52
CA VAL A 764 42.52 9.05 -5.17
C VAL A 764 43.21 9.73 -3.98
N TYR A 765 43.48 8.96 -2.94
CA TYR A 765 44.20 9.37 -1.75
C TYR A 765 45.54 8.65 -1.66
N SER A 766 46.61 9.38 -1.32
CA SER A 766 47.95 8.82 -1.20
C SER A 766 48.01 7.78 -0.09
N GLY A 767 48.62 6.62 -0.34
CA GLY A 767 48.89 5.63 0.71
C GLY A 767 49.75 6.18 1.84
N SER A 768 50.70 7.06 1.51
CA SER A 768 51.72 7.53 2.45
C SER A 768 51.21 8.46 3.56
N ASP A 769 50.18 9.27 3.26
CA ASP A 769 49.63 10.26 4.21
C ASP A 769 48.09 10.38 4.17
N LEU A 770 47.42 9.58 3.34
CA LEU A 770 45.98 9.66 3.05
C LEU A 770 45.52 11.06 2.60
N GLY A 771 46.43 11.84 2.03
CA GLY A 771 46.14 13.13 1.39
C GLY A 771 45.59 12.95 -0.02
N LEU A 772 44.73 13.87 -0.45
CA LEU A 772 44.14 13.83 -1.80
C LEU A 772 45.22 14.02 -2.89
N LEU A 773 45.33 13.06 -3.81
CA LEU A 773 46.18 13.14 -5.00
C LEU A 773 45.44 13.72 -6.20
N SER A 774 44.22 13.22 -6.46
CA SER A 774 43.42 13.62 -7.63
C SER A 774 41.94 13.37 -7.41
N THR A 775 41.11 14.11 -8.16
CA THR A 775 39.66 13.91 -8.29
C THR A 775 39.28 13.97 -9.76
N SER A 776 38.55 12.98 -10.25
CA SER A 776 37.83 13.04 -11.52
C SER A 776 36.34 13.11 -11.25
N VAL A 777 35.69 14.17 -11.76
CA VAL A 777 34.24 14.41 -11.69
C VAL A 777 33.80 14.63 -13.12
N HIS A 778 33.29 13.60 -13.80
CA HIS A 778 32.86 13.73 -15.20
C HIS A 778 31.68 12.85 -15.57
#